data_AF-A0A815UVQ4-F1
#
_entry.id   AF-A0A815UVQ4-F1
#
_cell.length_a   1.000
_cell.length_b   1.000
_cell.length_c   1.000
_cell.angle_alpha   90.00
_cell.angle_beta   90.00
_cell.angle_gamma   90.00
#
_symmetry.space_group_name_H-M   'P 1'
#
loop_
_entity.id
_entity.type
_entity.pdbx_description
1 polymer ?
#
loop_
_entity_poly.entity_id
_entity_poly.type
_entity_poly.pdbx_seq_one_letter_code
_entity_poly.pdbx_strand_id
1 'polypeptide(L)'
;MEHDLDPLKEKLDGDVTEFFTLLFEYKKSSTDFKHICQGYLNLSDLFQIQPNDHESTLRDMLRIDENTNGATLSTVYRNFQKHFYKRNSTNISKLVSYFGKSFELIQFLDSVSASDIDNLREAVNDSDDTLMNTKATLDLVILKTFLVNIHSEIEKNKKDSLPNITLNQLIDCFESATKSDQNKSIFECFDTCCLLLSSIKQIHSSLTQRSLTKTKQISSIMQNTSFKFLHVGQQRNTKMIGCNYHYDVTISLNEHSDLRDRARLVEYFNTIQTQNNTNQSISVIHSFVSFVDTIENTIKQLTQLNMTGYPSMETSLELNKTFTCINMDFDELISFETKLGKLLADWEDQLCKLYKEHIELTYFKYQQVWSIEQHLLNRTRVSDNAYHLLKYIGIQPELIPNDIILDVKEDPINRIKNIGKILSALMCTQRVINEHEYQGNNRVLVVKTSEEGVMRAILSLFKIGGVKAQINQMFSCTEKTTWMELKAFAYRCCYSKKFHLLIRPELLPISIQDKFIELLLQIIKLDSDRRFQFGVITTTDEKNQSLINSLRTVELLHPIYDYQMLNKHDLKKETEKFIGKNCFLVTSGMAGLGKSTLIRDRIDKSGKQYLKFPISGHIDLETLTGRLHHYTNQSLSASNLAIHIDIGIILDISQLHEFLYCILLFRSFCYGLVAINLPVDVPIYIELESSPQMISLFEKLIIFEHLEKIDIPHIEWKEMNMKYLPGIQLVINYLQSIQNKVIGWEKIDEENMIALDTITCSKLLREQFNLDDDQKQISWASAKILVTIYHYLFEGFSKCEQFFPKHTKAVQLRIDILQALINSSKQFTSFSVDSIRKSQRSTGDGIIQLDKAIIRWDTLQPFTVVFTEWNDPLFVYKKTNDVPRSLIDTVVTPVQTNIFYRLIFFNSIKREQEQREQAQFPDHQQLKHADFFMRLGALSKEYYNKAVCNSCFRRYEDKDQRCTKCGDQSQLLRPKSFQVADITEFQKLIADKLKKEYVWTADNYIKALLIYLRIQCRLPVILIGET
;
A
#
# COMPACT_ATOMS: atom_id res chain seq x y z
N MET A 1 -50.14 0.47 46.83
CA MET A 1 -51.36 0.98 46.16
C MET A 1 -52.29 -0.14 45.68
N GLU A 2 -51.90 -1.04 44.77
CA GLU A 2 -52.75 -2.23 44.46
C GLU A 2 -52.90 -3.16 45.68
N HIS A 3 -51.81 -3.34 46.44
CA HIS A 3 -51.77 -4.10 47.69
C HIS A 3 -52.64 -3.54 48.84
N ASP A 4 -53.08 -2.27 48.74
CA ASP A 4 -53.87 -1.58 49.78
C ASP A 4 -55.36 -1.47 49.39
N LEU A 5 -55.72 -1.78 48.15
CA LEU A 5 -57.08 -1.59 47.62
C LEU A 5 -58.02 -2.73 48.03
N ASP A 6 -57.54 -3.98 48.01
CA ASP A 6 -58.36 -5.14 48.35
C ASP A 6 -58.81 -5.18 49.82
N PRO A 7 -57.97 -4.80 50.81
CA PRO A 7 -58.42 -4.61 52.20
C PRO A 7 -59.41 -3.43 52.39
N LEU A 8 -59.38 -2.44 51.49
CA LEU A 8 -60.27 -1.27 51.51
C LEU A 8 -61.64 -1.60 50.91
N LYS A 9 -61.71 -2.48 49.90
CA LYS A 9 -62.97 -2.98 49.31
C LYS A 9 -63.84 -3.76 50.30
N GLU A 10 -63.23 -4.45 51.28
CA GLU A 10 -63.95 -5.18 52.33
C GLU A 10 -64.55 -4.28 53.42
N LYS A 11 -64.13 -3.01 53.50
CA LYS A 11 -64.51 -2.07 54.58
C LYS A 11 -65.33 -0.86 54.11
N LEU A 12 -65.55 -0.72 52.81
CA LEU A 12 -66.27 0.39 52.20
C LEU A 12 -67.62 -0.07 51.64
N ASP A 13 -68.59 0.84 51.63
CA ASP A 13 -69.91 0.59 51.02
C ASP A 13 -69.79 0.36 49.50
N GLY A 14 -70.77 -0.32 48.90
CA GLY A 14 -70.70 -0.76 47.49
C GLY A 14 -70.46 0.40 46.51
N ASP A 15 -71.19 1.50 46.68
CA ASP A 15 -71.11 2.68 45.82
C ASP A 15 -69.77 3.43 45.96
N VAL A 16 -69.22 3.47 47.18
CA VAL A 16 -67.92 4.11 47.48
C VAL A 16 -66.79 3.26 46.91
N THR A 17 -66.91 1.95 47.01
CA THR A 17 -65.98 0.98 46.44
C THR A 17 -65.93 1.07 44.93
N GLU A 18 -67.09 1.18 44.26
CA GLU A 18 -67.17 1.39 42.81
C GLU A 18 -66.51 2.70 42.39
N PHE A 19 -66.77 3.79 43.12
CA PHE A 19 -66.19 5.10 42.84
C PHE A 19 -64.65 5.09 42.93
N PHE A 20 -64.08 4.53 44.00
CA PHE A 20 -62.63 4.41 44.12
C PHE A 20 -62.05 3.48 43.04
N THR A 21 -62.70 2.37 42.73
CA THR A 21 -62.23 1.44 41.68
C THR A 21 -62.12 2.15 40.34
N LEU A 22 -63.11 2.97 39.96
CA LEU A 22 -63.07 3.78 38.72
C LEU A 22 -61.91 4.79 38.72
N LEU A 23 -61.66 5.47 39.84
CA LEU A 23 -60.56 6.43 39.96
C LEU A 23 -59.19 5.75 39.86
N PHE A 24 -59.04 4.59 40.48
CA PHE A 24 -57.81 3.80 40.42
C PHE A 24 -57.57 3.23 39.01
N GLU A 25 -58.59 2.70 38.35
CA GLU A 25 -58.51 2.27 36.95
C GLU A 25 -58.10 3.43 36.04
N TYR A 26 -58.72 4.60 36.19
CA TYR A 26 -58.31 5.79 35.45
C TYR A 26 -56.83 6.11 35.67
N LYS A 27 -56.39 6.19 36.94
CA LYS A 27 -55.02 6.60 37.27
C LYS A 27 -53.98 5.61 36.74
N LYS A 28 -54.27 4.30 36.78
CA LYS A 28 -53.39 3.23 36.29
C LYS A 28 -53.08 3.35 34.78
N SER A 29 -54.06 3.78 33.99
CA SER A 29 -53.96 3.82 32.53
C SER A 29 -54.23 5.22 31.95
N SER A 30 -54.07 6.28 32.76
CA SER A 30 -54.46 7.65 32.41
C SER A 30 -53.75 8.17 31.15
N THR A 31 -52.48 7.81 30.97
CA THR A 31 -51.71 8.12 29.77
C THR A 31 -52.29 7.44 28.54
N ASP A 32 -52.54 6.13 28.60
CA ASP A 32 -53.12 5.36 27.49
C ASP A 32 -54.52 5.86 27.12
N PHE A 33 -55.35 6.26 28.09
CA PHE A 33 -56.66 6.85 27.82
C PHE A 33 -56.56 8.19 27.08
N LYS A 34 -55.62 9.05 27.49
CA LYS A 34 -55.34 10.31 26.76
C LYS A 34 -54.90 10.04 25.32
N HIS A 35 -54.05 9.03 25.11
CA HIS A 35 -53.63 8.64 23.76
C HIS A 35 -54.77 8.06 22.92
N ILE A 36 -55.68 7.28 23.51
CA ILE A 36 -56.88 6.80 22.82
C ILE A 36 -57.79 7.97 22.42
N CYS A 37 -58.00 8.94 23.31
CA CYS A 37 -58.77 10.15 23.00
C CYS A 37 -58.14 10.94 21.85
N GLN A 38 -56.84 11.17 21.91
CA GLN A 38 -56.10 11.86 20.85
C GLN A 38 -56.16 11.08 19.54
N GLY A 39 -56.05 9.74 19.60
CA GLY A 39 -56.15 8.87 18.43
C GLY A 39 -57.50 8.98 17.72
N TYR A 40 -58.60 9.01 18.46
CA TYR A 40 -59.92 9.22 17.87
C TYR A 40 -60.09 10.59 17.21
N LEU A 41 -59.56 11.65 17.83
CA LEU A 41 -59.55 12.98 17.23
C LEU A 41 -58.70 13.02 15.95
N ASN A 42 -57.46 12.48 16.00
CA ASN A 42 -56.57 12.40 14.85
C ASN A 42 -57.19 11.61 13.68
N LEU A 43 -57.85 10.49 13.96
CA LEU A 43 -58.57 9.69 12.96
C LEU A 43 -59.75 10.46 12.36
N SER A 44 -60.46 11.23 13.19
CA SER A 44 -61.59 12.03 12.73
C SER A 44 -61.13 13.15 11.79
N ASP A 45 -60.01 13.80 12.12
CA ASP A 45 -59.38 14.82 11.28
C ASP A 45 -58.81 14.23 9.98
N LEU A 46 -58.07 13.13 10.06
CA LEU A 46 -57.38 12.51 8.91
C LEU A 46 -58.37 11.98 7.86
N PHE A 47 -59.51 11.45 8.30
CA PHE A 47 -60.53 10.88 7.42
C PHE A 47 -61.77 11.76 7.24
N GLN A 48 -61.75 13.00 7.74
CA GLN A 48 -62.85 13.98 7.65
C GLN A 48 -64.21 13.43 8.12
N ILE A 49 -64.19 12.75 9.26
CA ILE A 49 -65.39 12.15 9.87
C ILE A 49 -66.25 13.27 10.47
N GLN A 50 -67.57 13.20 10.26
CA GLN A 50 -68.51 14.15 10.87
C GLN A 50 -68.41 14.06 12.41
N PRO A 51 -68.44 15.19 13.13
CA PRO A 51 -68.29 15.23 14.57
C PRO A 51 -69.32 14.30 15.23
N ASN A 52 -68.83 13.33 16.00
CA ASN A 52 -69.67 12.37 16.69
C ASN A 52 -70.34 13.04 17.90
N ASP A 53 -71.56 12.63 18.28
CA ASP A 53 -72.32 13.16 19.43
C ASP A 53 -71.58 13.07 20.78
N HIS A 54 -70.43 12.37 20.81
CA HIS A 54 -69.59 12.15 21.97
C HIS A 54 -68.16 12.73 21.84
N GLU A 55 -67.88 13.58 20.84
CA GLU A 55 -66.58 14.25 20.70
C GLU A 55 -66.24 15.14 21.92
N SER A 56 -67.26 15.77 22.51
CA SER A 56 -67.15 16.52 23.76
C SER A 56 -66.57 15.67 24.88
N THR A 57 -66.96 14.38 24.98
CA THR A 57 -66.44 13.45 25.98
C THR A 57 -64.95 13.16 25.77
N LEU A 58 -64.47 13.08 24.53
CA LEU A 58 -63.04 12.90 24.24
C LEU A 58 -62.22 14.13 24.64
N ARG A 59 -62.73 15.33 24.32
CA ARG A 59 -62.08 16.61 24.68
C ARG A 59 -62.09 16.84 26.20
N ASP A 60 -63.18 16.50 26.88
CA ASP A 60 -63.30 16.60 28.34
C ASP A 60 -62.34 15.62 29.03
N MET A 61 -62.16 14.43 28.48
CA MET A 61 -61.21 13.43 28.98
C MET A 61 -59.74 13.90 28.86
N LEU A 62 -59.40 14.62 27.78
CA LEU A 62 -58.08 15.22 27.59
C LEU A 62 -57.83 16.40 28.54
N ARG A 63 -58.89 17.11 28.96
CA ARG A 63 -58.84 18.24 29.90
C ARG A 63 -58.68 17.83 31.36
N ILE A 64 -58.79 16.55 31.67
CA ILE A 64 -58.54 16.05 33.03
C ILE A 64 -57.07 16.27 33.40
N ASP A 65 -56.88 17.00 34.50
CA ASP A 65 -55.60 17.32 35.12
C ASP A 65 -55.62 16.97 36.62
N GLU A 66 -54.54 17.32 37.32
CA GLU A 66 -54.38 17.06 38.76
C GLU A 66 -55.39 17.83 39.64
N ASN A 67 -56.05 18.86 39.11
CA ASN A 67 -57.00 19.71 39.81
C ASN A 67 -58.47 19.29 39.58
N THR A 68 -58.69 18.29 38.72
CA THR A 68 -60.04 17.85 38.37
C THR A 68 -60.67 17.08 39.54
N ASN A 69 -61.85 17.54 40.00
CA ASN A 69 -62.53 16.91 41.13
C ASN A 69 -62.94 15.45 40.80
N GLY A 70 -62.96 14.58 41.82
CA GLY A 70 -63.20 13.15 41.64
C GLY A 70 -64.59 12.81 41.08
N ALA A 71 -65.63 13.61 41.36
CA ALA A 71 -66.99 13.38 40.87
C ALA A 71 -67.10 13.67 39.37
N THR A 72 -66.49 14.76 38.91
CA THR A 72 -66.36 15.13 37.49
C THR A 72 -65.50 14.11 36.76
N LEU A 73 -64.36 13.71 37.33
CA LEU A 73 -63.51 12.66 36.78
C LEU A 73 -64.27 11.34 36.58
N SER A 74 -64.98 10.88 37.61
CA SER A 74 -65.78 9.65 37.54
C SER A 74 -66.85 9.73 36.46
N THR A 75 -67.51 10.88 36.32
CA THR A 75 -68.54 11.10 35.29
C THR A 75 -67.97 11.07 33.88
N VAL A 76 -66.87 11.82 33.63
CA VAL A 76 -66.20 11.87 32.32
C VAL A 76 -65.63 10.50 31.97
N TYR A 77 -64.98 9.83 32.93
CA TYR A 77 -64.41 8.50 32.72
C TYR A 77 -65.48 7.43 32.46
N ARG A 78 -66.63 7.46 33.15
CA ARG A 78 -67.76 6.55 32.85
C ARG A 78 -68.29 6.75 31.44
N ASN A 79 -68.43 8.00 31.00
CA ASN A 79 -68.86 8.30 29.63
C ASN A 79 -67.83 7.83 28.60
N PHE A 80 -66.53 8.06 28.86
CA PHE A 80 -65.45 7.54 28.03
C PHE A 80 -65.45 6.00 27.97
N GLN A 81 -65.62 5.32 29.11
CA GLN A 81 -65.73 3.87 29.19
C GLN A 81 -66.91 3.36 28.38
N LYS A 82 -68.09 3.96 28.55
CA LYS A 82 -69.32 3.53 27.88
C LYS A 82 -69.26 3.69 26.36
N HIS A 83 -68.76 4.82 25.89
CA HIS A 83 -68.85 5.18 24.47
C HIS A 83 -67.62 4.76 23.64
N PHE A 84 -66.45 4.62 24.26
CA PHE A 84 -65.19 4.39 23.52
C PHE A 84 -64.38 3.19 24.03
N TYR A 85 -64.11 3.07 25.34
CA TYR A 85 -63.16 2.08 25.84
C TYR A 85 -63.73 0.67 26.02
N LYS A 86 -64.91 0.50 26.65
CA LYS A 86 -65.55 -0.82 26.83
C LYS A 86 -66.30 -1.29 25.58
N ARG A 87 -66.60 -0.38 24.65
CA ARG A 87 -67.34 -0.68 23.42
C ARG A 87 -66.48 -1.40 22.38
N ASN A 88 -65.18 -1.13 22.35
CA ASN A 88 -64.27 -1.63 21.33
C ASN A 88 -63.40 -2.78 21.87
N SER A 89 -62.90 -3.62 20.97
CA SER A 89 -61.95 -4.67 21.35
C SER A 89 -60.64 -4.07 21.88
N THR A 90 -59.95 -4.79 22.76
CA THR A 90 -58.68 -4.36 23.35
C THR A 90 -57.62 -4.03 22.29
N ASN A 91 -57.62 -4.78 21.18
CA ASN A 91 -56.73 -4.54 20.03
C ASN A 91 -57.05 -3.21 19.32
N ILE A 92 -58.32 -2.87 19.12
CA ILE A 92 -58.71 -1.60 18.51
C ILE A 92 -58.38 -0.44 19.44
N SER A 93 -58.64 -0.54 20.74
CA SER A 93 -58.22 0.49 21.69
C SER A 93 -56.69 0.69 21.68
N LYS A 94 -55.92 -0.39 21.55
CA LYS A 94 -54.46 -0.32 21.39
C LYS A 94 -54.06 0.38 20.10
N LEU A 95 -54.67 0.01 18.97
CA LEU A 95 -54.39 0.62 17.67
C LEU A 95 -54.71 2.11 17.65
N VAL A 96 -55.88 2.50 18.16
CA VAL A 96 -56.26 3.92 18.29
C VAL A 96 -55.28 4.67 19.19
N SER A 97 -54.81 4.05 20.28
CA SER A 97 -53.75 4.63 21.12
C SER A 97 -52.45 4.90 20.33
N TYR A 98 -52.01 3.97 19.47
CA TYR A 98 -50.87 4.18 18.58
C TYR A 98 -51.10 5.27 17.53
N PHE A 99 -52.31 5.39 16.96
CA PHE A 99 -52.67 6.51 16.09
C PHE A 99 -52.63 7.88 16.83
N GLY A 100 -52.88 7.86 18.14
CA GLY A 100 -52.68 9.02 19.01
C GLY A 100 -51.20 9.32 19.30
N LYS A 101 -50.40 8.29 19.62
CA LYS A 101 -48.97 8.41 19.99
C LYS A 101 -48.06 8.70 18.79
N SER A 102 -48.40 8.20 17.62
CA SER A 102 -47.52 8.12 16.44
C SER A 102 -47.98 9.01 15.27
N PHE A 103 -48.70 10.09 15.55
CA PHE A 103 -49.33 10.92 14.52
C PHE A 103 -48.33 11.47 13.48
N GLU A 104 -47.15 11.90 13.91
CA GLU A 104 -46.11 12.40 13.00
C GLU A 104 -45.57 11.32 12.04
N LEU A 105 -45.47 10.07 12.50
CA LEU A 105 -45.10 8.93 11.66
C LEU A 105 -46.19 8.64 10.64
N ILE A 106 -47.46 8.72 11.03
CA ILE A 106 -48.60 8.47 10.13
C ILE A 106 -48.67 9.55 9.04
N GLN A 107 -48.53 10.83 9.40
CA GLN A 107 -48.45 11.92 8.43
C GLN A 107 -47.28 11.75 7.46
N PHE A 108 -46.12 11.34 7.96
CA PHE A 108 -44.98 11.03 7.11
C PHE A 108 -45.29 9.87 6.16
N LEU A 109 -45.82 8.75 6.68
CA LEU A 109 -46.21 7.60 5.86
C LEU A 109 -47.21 7.98 4.77
N ASP A 110 -48.21 8.82 5.03
CA ASP A 110 -49.15 9.30 4.01
C ASP A 110 -48.47 10.20 2.96
N SER A 111 -47.45 10.99 3.33
CA SER A 111 -46.69 11.83 2.40
C SER A 111 -45.73 11.07 1.48
N VAL A 112 -45.32 9.87 1.88
CA VAL A 112 -44.32 9.05 1.17
C VAL A 112 -45.00 8.25 0.06
N SER A 113 -44.48 8.33 -1.17
CA SER A 113 -44.98 7.57 -2.31
C SER A 113 -44.47 6.12 -2.29
N ALA A 114 -45.02 5.26 -3.16
CA ALA A 114 -44.55 3.87 -3.27
C ALA A 114 -43.06 3.79 -3.70
N SER A 115 -42.63 4.67 -4.62
CA SER A 115 -41.24 4.73 -5.08
C SER A 115 -40.28 5.21 -3.99
N ASP A 116 -40.73 6.08 -3.09
CA ASP A 116 -39.92 6.55 -1.96
C ASP A 116 -39.62 5.43 -0.95
N ILE A 117 -40.56 4.50 -0.72
CA ILE A 117 -40.35 3.33 0.14
C ILE A 117 -39.31 2.38 -0.44
N ASP A 118 -39.32 2.19 -1.76
CA ASP A 118 -38.35 1.32 -2.43
C ASP A 118 -36.95 1.95 -2.49
N ASN A 119 -36.85 3.28 -2.65
CA ASN A 119 -35.58 4.01 -2.50
C ASN A 119 -35.00 3.86 -1.08
N LEU A 120 -35.87 3.91 -0.05
CA LEU A 120 -35.46 3.68 1.34
C LEU A 120 -34.98 2.23 1.58
N ARG A 121 -35.57 1.25 0.89
CA ARG A 121 -35.12 -0.16 0.94
C ARG A 121 -33.74 -0.35 0.33
N GLU A 122 -33.45 0.31 -0.78
CA GLU A 122 -32.14 0.20 -1.44
C GLU A 122 -31.04 0.87 -0.62
N ALA A 123 -31.32 2.03 -0.01
CA ALA A 123 -30.35 2.75 0.80
C ALA A 123 -29.85 1.99 2.03
N VAL A 124 -30.64 1.04 2.56
CA VAL A 124 -30.23 0.16 3.66
C VAL A 124 -29.07 -0.76 3.27
N ASN A 125 -28.95 -1.12 1.98
CA ASN A 125 -27.84 -1.96 1.51
C ASN A 125 -26.52 -1.17 1.43
N ASP A 126 -26.61 0.16 1.29
CA ASP A 126 -25.47 1.06 1.08
C ASP A 126 -25.05 1.80 2.37
N SER A 127 -25.93 1.92 3.36
CA SER A 127 -25.64 2.64 4.60
C SER A 127 -24.92 1.73 5.59
N ASP A 128 -23.74 2.14 6.06
CA ASP A 128 -23.06 1.56 7.22
C ASP A 128 -24.07 1.33 8.37
N ASP A 129 -23.99 0.16 9.04
CA ASP A 129 -24.89 -0.41 10.08
C ASP A 129 -25.29 0.53 11.25
N THR A 130 -24.83 1.78 11.27
CA THR A 130 -24.95 2.73 12.38
C THR A 130 -26.15 3.68 12.30
N LEU A 131 -26.78 3.89 11.13
CA LEU A 131 -27.86 4.90 10.99
C LEU A 131 -29.27 4.33 10.74
N MET A 132 -29.40 3.20 10.03
CA MET A 132 -30.68 2.48 9.91
C MET A 132 -30.43 0.98 9.84
N ASN A 133 -31.15 0.22 10.66
CA ASN A 133 -31.12 -1.23 10.59
C ASN A 133 -32.15 -1.75 9.57
N THR A 134 -31.88 -2.90 8.96
CA THR A 134 -32.79 -3.56 8.01
C THR A 134 -34.18 -3.77 8.60
N LYS A 135 -34.27 -3.97 9.92
CA LYS A 135 -35.52 -4.13 10.65
C LYS A 135 -36.43 -2.91 10.53
N ALA A 136 -35.92 -1.69 10.76
CA ALA A 136 -36.73 -0.48 10.74
C ALA A 136 -37.33 -0.19 9.36
N THR A 137 -36.61 -0.50 8.29
CA THR A 137 -37.12 -0.32 6.92
C THR A 137 -38.16 -1.37 6.55
N LEU A 138 -37.98 -2.62 7.00
CA LEU A 138 -39.01 -3.66 6.85
C LEU A 138 -40.27 -3.29 7.64
N ASP A 139 -40.13 -2.85 8.89
CA ASP A 139 -41.22 -2.40 9.75
C ASP A 139 -41.97 -1.20 9.11
N LEU A 140 -41.24 -0.24 8.51
CA LEU A 140 -41.83 0.91 7.82
C LEU A 140 -42.67 0.48 6.62
N VAL A 141 -42.22 -0.52 5.86
CA VAL A 141 -42.97 -1.06 4.72
C VAL A 141 -44.24 -1.77 5.18
N ILE A 142 -44.14 -2.55 6.26
CA ILE A 142 -45.30 -3.23 6.86
C ILE A 142 -46.35 -2.18 7.27
N LEU A 143 -45.94 -1.09 7.94
CA LEU A 143 -46.83 0.00 8.32
C LEU A 143 -47.45 0.73 7.12
N LYS A 144 -46.66 1.04 6.08
CA LYS A 144 -47.19 1.68 4.86
C LYS A 144 -48.21 0.80 4.16
N THR A 145 -47.91 -0.49 4.04
CA THR A 145 -48.81 -1.47 3.42
C THR A 145 -50.11 -1.59 4.22
N PHE A 146 -50.02 -1.61 5.54
CA PHE A 146 -51.18 -1.59 6.42
C PHE A 146 -52.04 -0.33 6.23
N LEU A 147 -51.44 0.86 6.18
CA LEU A 147 -52.18 2.10 5.93
C LEU A 147 -52.86 2.10 4.56
N VAL A 148 -52.16 1.63 3.51
CA VAL A 148 -52.75 1.49 2.16
C VAL A 148 -53.94 0.54 2.18
N ASN A 149 -53.86 -0.57 2.92
CA ASN A 149 -54.98 -1.51 3.06
C ASN A 149 -56.17 -0.86 3.78
N ILE A 150 -55.94 -0.09 4.85
CA ILE A 150 -57.01 0.66 5.54
C ILE A 150 -57.66 1.67 4.59
N HIS A 151 -56.85 2.47 3.87
CA HIS A 151 -57.36 3.42 2.88
C HIS A 151 -58.20 2.72 1.81
N SER A 152 -57.75 1.55 1.32
CA SER A 152 -58.52 0.74 0.36
C SER A 152 -59.85 0.24 0.93
N GLU A 153 -59.89 -0.22 2.19
CA GLU A 153 -61.12 -0.69 2.84
C GLU A 153 -62.09 0.47 3.11
N ILE A 154 -61.59 1.65 3.45
CA ILE A 154 -62.38 2.87 3.58
C ILE A 154 -62.98 3.27 2.24
N GLU A 155 -62.19 3.27 1.16
CA GLU A 155 -62.68 3.61 -0.19
C GLU A 155 -63.72 2.60 -0.71
N LYS A 156 -63.62 1.31 -0.37
CA LYS A 156 -64.69 0.33 -0.64
C LYS A 156 -65.97 0.70 0.09
N ASN A 157 -65.90 1.00 1.39
CA ASN A 157 -67.06 1.37 2.19
C ASN A 157 -67.72 2.69 1.76
N LYS A 158 -66.94 3.66 1.25
CA LYS A 158 -67.47 4.91 0.65
C LYS A 158 -68.22 4.68 -0.66
N LYS A 159 -67.96 3.60 -1.40
CA LYS A 159 -68.71 3.25 -2.61
C LYS A 159 -70.03 2.56 -2.29
N ASP A 160 -70.09 1.80 -1.20
CA ASP A 160 -71.25 1.01 -0.80
C ASP A 160 -72.23 1.77 0.13
N SER A 161 -71.84 2.94 0.67
CA SER A 161 -72.67 3.78 1.53
C SER A 161 -72.48 5.28 1.25
N LEU A 162 -73.40 6.16 1.71
CA LEU A 162 -73.35 7.63 1.52
C LEU A 162 -71.93 8.20 1.80
N PRO A 163 -71.52 9.31 1.15
CA PRO A 163 -70.12 9.75 1.02
C PRO A 163 -69.35 10.05 2.32
N ASN A 164 -69.97 9.95 3.49
CA ASN A 164 -69.37 10.22 4.79
C ASN A 164 -69.34 8.94 5.64
N ILE A 165 -68.14 8.47 5.98
CA ILE A 165 -67.93 7.32 6.86
C ILE A 165 -68.16 7.73 8.33
N THR A 166 -68.86 6.90 9.10
CA THR A 166 -69.02 7.11 10.55
C THR A 166 -67.86 6.49 11.32
N LEU A 167 -67.64 6.94 12.57
CA LEU A 167 -66.58 6.39 13.42
C LEU A 167 -66.71 4.86 13.63
N ASN A 168 -67.94 4.33 13.71
CA ASN A 168 -68.14 2.89 13.87
C ASN A 168 -67.73 2.12 12.61
N GLN A 169 -68.10 2.61 11.42
CA GLN A 169 -67.69 2.00 10.15
C GLN A 169 -66.18 2.10 9.94
N LEU A 170 -65.55 3.18 10.39
CA LEU A 170 -64.10 3.31 10.38
C LEU A 170 -63.45 2.22 11.27
N ILE A 171 -63.96 2.03 12.48
CA ILE A 171 -63.50 0.96 13.39
C ILE A 171 -63.69 -0.42 12.74
N ASP A 172 -64.80 -0.67 12.05
CA ASP A 172 -65.03 -1.92 11.31
C ASP A 172 -63.97 -2.13 10.20
N CYS A 173 -63.54 -1.07 9.51
CA CYS A 173 -62.43 -1.13 8.54
C CYS A 173 -61.09 -1.48 9.22
N PHE A 174 -60.84 -0.94 10.41
CA PHE A 174 -59.66 -1.30 11.19
C PHE A 174 -59.74 -2.75 11.69
N GLU A 175 -60.91 -3.23 12.08
CA GLU A 175 -61.14 -4.63 12.47
C GLU A 175 -61.01 -5.60 11.29
N SER A 176 -61.43 -5.21 10.08
CA SER A 176 -61.23 -6.02 8.87
C SER A 176 -59.75 -6.07 8.48
N ALA A 177 -59.06 -4.93 8.49
CA ALA A 177 -57.64 -4.84 8.17
C ALA A 177 -56.74 -5.58 9.15
N THR A 178 -57.13 -5.71 10.43
CA THR A 178 -56.35 -6.41 11.47
C THR A 178 -56.58 -7.93 11.53
N LYS A 179 -57.56 -8.49 10.81
CA LYS A 179 -57.85 -9.94 10.78
C LYS A 179 -56.89 -10.78 9.91
N SER A 180 -56.04 -10.17 9.10
CA SER A 180 -55.04 -10.91 8.32
C SER A 180 -53.88 -11.38 9.23
N ASP A 181 -53.48 -12.65 9.12
CA ASP A 181 -52.41 -13.27 9.95
C ASP A 181 -51.04 -12.57 9.85
N GLN A 182 -50.86 -11.67 8.88
CA GLN A 182 -49.64 -10.88 8.66
C GLN A 182 -49.46 -9.71 9.64
N ASN A 183 -50.47 -9.36 10.45
CA ASN A 183 -50.47 -8.14 11.27
C ASN A 183 -50.19 -8.35 12.77
N LYS A 184 -49.76 -9.55 13.19
CA LYS A 184 -49.52 -9.88 14.62
C LYS A 184 -48.41 -9.05 15.29
N SER A 185 -47.47 -8.47 14.52
CA SER A 185 -46.36 -7.64 15.02
C SER A 185 -46.51 -6.14 14.72
N ILE A 186 -47.70 -5.66 14.32
CA ILE A 186 -47.84 -4.28 13.81
C ILE A 186 -47.54 -3.21 14.86
N PHE A 187 -47.83 -3.48 16.13
CA PHE A 187 -47.53 -2.57 17.23
C PHE A 187 -46.02 -2.40 17.46
N GLU A 188 -45.24 -3.48 17.30
CA GLU A 188 -43.77 -3.43 17.37
C GLU A 188 -43.17 -2.62 16.21
N CYS A 189 -43.83 -2.64 15.04
CA CYS A 189 -43.44 -1.85 13.89
C CYS A 189 -43.64 -0.35 14.16
N PHE A 190 -44.77 0.04 14.78
CA PHE A 190 -45.02 1.42 15.20
C PHE A 190 -43.95 1.91 16.18
N ASP A 191 -43.60 1.12 17.19
CA ASP A 191 -42.57 1.47 18.17
C ASP A 191 -41.19 1.67 17.50
N THR A 192 -40.79 0.73 16.64
CA THR A 192 -39.50 0.80 15.93
C THR A 192 -39.42 2.01 15.01
N CYS A 193 -40.46 2.25 14.20
CA CYS A 193 -40.49 3.37 13.25
C CYS A 193 -40.60 4.72 13.94
N CYS A 194 -41.31 4.82 15.07
CA CYS A 194 -41.38 6.06 15.84
C CYS A 194 -40.04 6.44 16.46
N LEU A 195 -39.30 5.48 17.00
CA LEU A 195 -37.96 5.73 17.56
C LEU A 195 -36.96 6.25 16.51
N LEU A 196 -37.10 5.82 15.26
CA LEU A 196 -36.16 6.11 14.17
C LEU A 196 -36.67 7.12 13.13
N LEU A 197 -37.83 7.76 13.37
CA LEU A 197 -38.51 8.63 12.40
C LEU A 197 -37.61 9.77 11.89
N SER A 198 -36.83 10.39 12.76
CA SER A 198 -35.91 11.49 12.39
C SER A 198 -34.83 11.02 11.40
N SER A 199 -34.28 9.83 11.63
CA SER A 199 -33.25 9.23 10.76
C SER A 199 -33.85 8.83 9.41
N ILE A 200 -35.06 8.26 9.41
CA ILE A 200 -35.81 7.90 8.19
C ILE A 200 -36.08 9.15 7.33
N LYS A 201 -36.56 10.25 7.94
CA LYS A 201 -36.80 11.52 7.24
C LYS A 201 -35.53 12.12 6.64
N GLN A 202 -34.41 12.08 7.36
CA GLN A 202 -33.14 12.59 6.88
C GLN A 202 -32.64 11.79 5.66
N ILE A 203 -32.69 10.45 5.73
CA ILE A 203 -32.28 9.59 4.62
C ILE A 203 -33.18 9.82 3.40
N HIS A 204 -34.51 9.83 3.59
CA HIS A 204 -35.47 10.11 2.52
C HIS A 204 -35.12 11.41 1.79
N SER A 205 -34.94 12.51 2.52
CA SER A 205 -34.59 13.81 1.92
C SER A 205 -33.26 13.81 1.15
N SER A 206 -32.26 13.07 1.64
CA SER A 206 -30.94 12.96 0.99
C SER A 206 -30.98 12.17 -0.31
N LEU A 207 -31.82 11.12 -0.37
CA LEU A 207 -31.97 10.26 -1.53
C LEU A 207 -32.71 10.97 -2.66
N THR A 208 -33.80 11.70 -2.35
CA THR A 208 -34.57 12.44 -3.36
C THR A 208 -33.72 13.53 -4.04
N GLN A 209 -32.84 14.20 -3.29
CA GLN A 209 -31.94 15.21 -3.86
C GLN A 209 -30.83 14.59 -4.73
N ARG A 210 -30.25 13.46 -4.30
CA ARG A 210 -29.19 12.78 -5.05
C ARG A 210 -29.68 12.15 -6.35
N SER A 211 -30.88 11.56 -6.37
CA SER A 211 -31.46 10.95 -7.58
C SER A 211 -31.76 12.01 -8.65
N LEU A 212 -32.38 13.13 -8.27
CA LEU A 212 -32.67 14.26 -9.17
C LEU A 212 -31.39 14.88 -9.77
N THR A 213 -30.30 14.94 -9.00
CA THR A 213 -29.04 15.52 -9.46
C THR A 213 -28.37 14.65 -10.52
N LYS A 214 -28.40 13.32 -10.35
CA LYS A 214 -27.80 12.37 -11.29
C LYS A 214 -28.61 12.23 -12.58
N THR A 215 -29.94 12.23 -12.52
CA THR A 215 -30.78 12.21 -13.72
C THR A 215 -30.62 13.48 -14.56
N LYS A 216 -30.39 14.64 -13.91
CA LYS A 216 -30.00 15.88 -14.58
C LYS A 216 -28.63 15.78 -15.25
N GLN A 217 -27.66 15.16 -14.58
CA GLN A 217 -26.32 14.93 -15.13
C GLN A 217 -26.34 13.98 -16.35
N ILE A 218 -27.12 12.90 -16.30
CA ILE A 218 -27.32 12.01 -17.46
C ILE A 218 -27.94 12.79 -18.63
N SER A 219 -29.01 13.55 -18.37
CA SER A 219 -29.66 14.37 -19.39
C SER A 219 -28.69 15.40 -20.00
N SER A 220 -27.84 16.03 -19.20
CA SER A 220 -26.86 17.01 -19.71
C SER A 220 -25.78 16.36 -20.57
N ILE A 221 -25.30 15.17 -20.17
CA ILE A 221 -24.33 14.41 -20.97
C ILE A 221 -24.92 14.05 -22.34
N MET A 222 -26.17 13.56 -22.37
CA MET A 222 -26.84 13.14 -23.61
C MET A 222 -27.23 14.31 -24.52
N GLN A 223 -27.32 15.54 -23.99
CA GLN A 223 -27.64 16.73 -24.78
C GLN A 223 -26.45 17.24 -25.57
N ASN A 224 -25.29 17.38 -24.92
CA ASN A 224 -24.09 17.91 -25.58
C ASN A 224 -22.82 17.47 -24.85
N THR A 225 -22.17 16.43 -25.36
CA THR A 225 -20.87 15.97 -24.86
C THR A 225 -19.93 15.73 -26.02
N SER A 226 -18.65 16.06 -25.81
CA SER A 226 -17.59 15.64 -26.73
C SER A 226 -16.49 14.93 -25.95
N PHE A 227 -15.86 13.93 -26.57
CA PHE A 227 -14.80 13.17 -25.93
C PHE A 227 -13.83 12.60 -26.97
N LYS A 228 -12.69 12.12 -26.51
CA LYS A 228 -11.68 11.46 -27.34
C LYS A 228 -11.03 10.30 -26.60
N PHE A 229 -10.58 9.31 -27.35
CA PHE A 229 -9.79 8.20 -26.81
C PHE A 229 -8.32 8.59 -26.75
N LEU A 230 -7.67 8.34 -25.62
CA LEU A 230 -6.28 8.70 -25.41
C LEU A 230 -5.52 7.58 -24.71
N HIS A 231 -4.21 7.56 -24.88
CA HIS A 231 -3.36 6.73 -24.04
C HIS A 231 -3.25 7.36 -22.65
N VAL A 232 -3.66 6.60 -21.63
CA VAL A 232 -3.58 6.97 -20.21
C VAL A 232 -2.51 6.10 -19.55
N GLY A 233 -1.46 6.74 -19.03
CA GLY A 233 -0.42 6.07 -18.24
C GLY A 233 0.98 6.68 -18.40
N GLN A 234 1.63 6.98 -17.27
CA GLN A 234 3.06 7.31 -17.17
C GLN A 234 3.96 6.07 -16.94
N GLN A 235 3.38 4.86 -16.76
CA GLN A 235 4.17 3.64 -16.61
C GLN A 235 4.59 3.11 -17.98
N ARG A 236 5.90 2.90 -18.13
CA ARG A 236 6.61 2.87 -19.42
C ARG A 236 6.21 1.78 -20.42
N ASN A 237 5.38 0.78 -20.07
CA ASN A 237 5.17 -0.39 -20.92
C ASN A 237 3.71 -0.82 -21.16
N THR A 238 2.73 -0.33 -20.39
CA THR A 238 1.30 -0.64 -20.61
C THR A 238 0.53 0.63 -20.91
N LYS A 239 0.45 0.98 -22.21
CA LYS A 239 -0.41 2.05 -22.69
C LYS A 239 -1.88 1.60 -22.52
N MET A 240 -2.52 1.95 -21.40
CA MET A 240 -3.97 1.81 -21.28
C MET A 240 -4.65 2.88 -22.14
N ILE A 241 -5.84 2.58 -22.64
CA ILE A 241 -6.64 3.53 -23.42
C ILE A 241 -7.77 4.01 -22.53
N GLY A 242 -7.84 5.32 -22.34
CA GLY A 242 -8.90 5.98 -21.60
C GLY A 242 -9.68 6.94 -22.49
N CYS A 243 -10.68 7.54 -21.89
CA CYS A 243 -11.54 8.53 -22.53
C CYS A 243 -11.37 9.87 -21.79
N ASN A 244 -11.10 10.95 -22.53
CA ASN A 244 -11.15 12.30 -21.98
C ASN A 244 -12.37 13.02 -22.51
N TYR A 245 -13.26 13.42 -21.58
CA TYR A 245 -14.44 14.22 -21.86
C TYR A 245 -14.08 15.70 -21.87
N HIS A 246 -14.53 16.40 -22.91
CA HIS A 246 -14.56 17.85 -22.98
C HIS A 246 -15.97 18.30 -22.57
N TYR A 247 -16.14 18.43 -21.26
CA TYR A 247 -17.26 19.10 -20.59
C TYR A 247 -16.63 20.13 -19.62
N ASP A 248 -17.38 21.14 -19.16
CA ASP A 248 -16.87 22.17 -18.21
C ASP A 248 -16.27 21.59 -16.90
N VAL A 249 -16.42 20.27 -16.67
CA VAL A 249 -15.76 19.46 -15.65
C VAL A 249 -15.29 18.13 -16.27
N THR A 250 -14.03 17.74 -16.08
CA THR A 250 -13.51 16.42 -16.48
C THR A 250 -14.20 15.32 -15.67
N ILE A 251 -15.05 14.50 -16.30
CA ILE A 251 -15.68 13.33 -15.68
C ILE A 251 -14.81 12.10 -15.98
N SER A 252 -14.55 11.28 -14.98
CA SER A 252 -13.78 10.04 -15.11
C SER A 252 -14.62 8.89 -15.72
N LEU A 253 -13.97 7.86 -16.27
CA LEU A 253 -14.66 6.66 -16.78
C LEU A 253 -15.41 5.93 -15.66
N ASN A 254 -14.83 5.87 -14.45
CA ASN A 254 -15.48 5.24 -13.29
C ASN A 254 -16.80 5.95 -12.93
N GLU A 255 -16.84 7.28 -13.01
CA GLU A 255 -18.07 8.05 -12.79
C GLU A 255 -19.13 7.76 -13.87
N HIS A 256 -18.74 7.46 -15.12
CA HIS A 256 -19.68 7.05 -16.16
C HIS A 256 -20.23 5.64 -15.94
N SER A 257 -19.40 4.68 -15.54
CA SER A 257 -19.86 3.33 -15.20
C SER A 257 -20.81 3.37 -13.99
N ASP A 258 -20.50 4.17 -12.96
CA ASP A 258 -21.39 4.41 -11.82
C ASP A 258 -22.74 5.03 -12.24
N LEU A 259 -22.72 6.01 -13.15
CA LEU A 259 -23.94 6.62 -13.69
C LEU A 259 -24.73 5.62 -14.53
N ARG A 260 -24.07 4.74 -15.29
CA ARG A 260 -24.70 3.69 -16.11
C ARG A 260 -25.38 2.65 -15.23
N ASP A 261 -24.70 2.16 -14.19
CA ASP A 261 -25.26 1.13 -13.32
C ASP A 261 -26.50 1.67 -12.58
N ARG A 262 -26.46 2.95 -12.20
CA ARG A 262 -27.64 3.66 -11.69
C ARG A 262 -28.73 3.87 -12.74
N ALA A 263 -28.37 4.18 -13.98
CA ALA A 263 -29.32 4.28 -15.10
C ALA A 263 -30.04 2.95 -15.36
N ARG A 264 -29.32 1.82 -15.32
CA ARG A 264 -29.88 0.46 -15.44
C ARG A 264 -30.84 0.11 -14.30
N LEU A 265 -30.54 0.53 -13.08
CA LEU A 265 -31.45 0.38 -11.94
C LEU A 265 -32.76 1.16 -12.20
N VAL A 266 -32.66 2.43 -12.61
CA VAL A 266 -33.83 3.26 -12.95
C VAL A 266 -34.64 2.67 -14.11
N GLU A 267 -33.97 2.09 -15.11
CA GLU A 267 -34.61 1.37 -16.23
C GLU A 267 -35.41 0.16 -15.71
N TYR A 268 -34.78 -0.70 -14.91
CA TYR A 268 -35.41 -1.89 -14.33
C TYR A 268 -36.68 -1.54 -13.53
N PHE A 269 -36.62 -0.52 -12.67
CA PHE A 269 -37.75 -0.07 -11.87
C PHE A 269 -38.93 0.46 -12.70
N ASN A 270 -38.67 1.20 -13.78
CA ASN A 270 -39.73 1.73 -14.65
C ASN A 270 -40.42 0.64 -15.48
N THR A 271 -39.73 -0.47 -15.80
CA THR A 271 -40.35 -1.63 -16.45
C THR A 271 -41.37 -2.35 -15.56
N ILE A 272 -41.21 -2.27 -14.23
CA ILE A 272 -42.11 -2.91 -13.25
C ILE A 272 -43.35 -2.05 -12.98
N GLN A 273 -43.23 -0.72 -13.03
CA GLN A 273 -44.34 0.22 -12.90
C GLN A 273 -44.86 0.67 -14.27
N THR A 274 -45.61 -0.19 -14.96
CA THR A 274 -46.44 0.27 -16.08
C THR A 274 -47.48 1.26 -15.57
N GLN A 275 -47.49 2.47 -16.14
CA GLN A 275 -48.42 3.60 -15.97
C GLN A 275 -47.91 4.73 -15.05
N ASN A 276 -47.15 5.68 -15.63
CA ASN A 276 -47.29 7.15 -15.48
C ASN A 276 -46.01 7.99 -15.59
N ASN A 277 -44.83 7.42 -15.90
CA ASN A 277 -43.63 8.23 -16.18
C ASN A 277 -43.53 8.63 -17.67
N THR A 278 -43.10 9.86 -17.95
CA THR A 278 -43.01 10.46 -19.29
C THR A 278 -42.04 9.67 -20.19
N ASN A 279 -42.52 9.14 -21.32
CA ASN A 279 -41.76 8.33 -22.28
C ASN A 279 -40.38 8.90 -22.69
N GLN A 280 -40.21 10.22 -22.64
CA GLN A 280 -38.94 10.90 -22.99
C GLN A 280 -37.82 10.71 -21.95
N SER A 281 -38.14 10.56 -20.66
CA SER A 281 -37.10 10.38 -19.63
C SER A 281 -36.48 8.98 -19.69
N ILE A 282 -37.29 7.97 -20.01
CA ILE A 282 -36.87 6.58 -20.18
C ILE A 282 -35.98 6.42 -21.43
N SER A 283 -36.32 7.08 -22.55
CA SER A 283 -35.51 7.00 -23.77
C SER A 283 -34.11 7.62 -23.60
N VAL A 284 -33.98 8.69 -22.81
CA VAL A 284 -32.69 9.32 -22.50
C VAL A 284 -31.81 8.37 -21.67
N ILE A 285 -32.40 7.68 -20.69
CA ILE A 285 -31.71 6.73 -19.83
C ILE A 285 -31.22 5.51 -20.63
N HIS A 286 -32.08 4.91 -21.45
CA HIS A 286 -31.70 3.79 -22.32
C HIS A 286 -30.59 4.19 -23.31
N SER A 287 -30.72 5.37 -23.92
CA SER A 287 -29.70 5.89 -24.85
C SER A 287 -28.36 6.13 -24.15
N PHE A 288 -28.37 6.59 -22.88
CA PHE A 288 -27.17 6.77 -22.08
C PHE A 288 -26.49 5.43 -21.73
N VAL A 289 -27.26 4.39 -21.39
CA VAL A 289 -26.68 3.05 -21.14
C VAL A 289 -25.97 2.53 -22.39
N SER A 290 -26.64 2.61 -23.56
CA SER A 290 -26.06 2.23 -24.85
C SER A 290 -24.81 3.05 -25.19
N PHE A 291 -24.83 4.36 -24.93
CA PHE A 291 -23.70 5.26 -25.13
C PHE A 291 -22.47 4.82 -24.31
N VAL A 292 -22.63 4.59 -23.01
CA VAL A 292 -21.52 4.15 -22.14
C VAL A 292 -21.03 2.75 -22.52
N ASP A 293 -21.93 1.82 -22.82
CA ASP A 293 -21.55 0.46 -23.25
C ASP A 293 -20.75 0.48 -24.57
N THR A 294 -21.12 1.35 -25.51
CA THR A 294 -20.38 1.55 -26.78
C THR A 294 -18.98 2.10 -26.52
N ILE A 295 -18.82 3.03 -25.57
CA ILE A 295 -17.50 3.56 -25.15
C ILE A 295 -16.65 2.45 -24.52
N GLU A 296 -17.20 1.69 -23.57
CA GLU A 296 -16.47 0.60 -22.90
C GLU A 296 -16.05 -0.50 -23.89
N ASN A 297 -16.94 -0.88 -24.82
CA ASN A 297 -16.62 -1.82 -25.89
C ASN A 297 -15.54 -1.30 -26.82
N THR A 298 -15.59 -0.02 -27.20
CA THR A 298 -14.57 0.61 -28.04
C THR A 298 -13.21 0.59 -27.34
N ILE A 299 -13.14 0.93 -26.05
CA ILE A 299 -11.90 0.86 -25.24
C ILE A 299 -11.38 -0.58 -25.19
N LYS A 300 -12.27 -1.56 -24.99
CA LYS A 300 -11.92 -2.98 -24.96
C LYS A 300 -11.35 -3.45 -26.31
N GLN A 301 -12.00 -3.13 -27.43
CA GLN A 301 -11.54 -3.49 -28.78
C GLN A 301 -10.20 -2.82 -29.13
N LEU A 302 -10.04 -1.53 -28.81
CA LEU A 302 -8.77 -0.82 -28.98
C LEU A 302 -7.66 -1.45 -28.13
N THR A 303 -7.95 -1.79 -26.88
CA THR A 303 -6.99 -2.49 -26.01
C THR A 303 -6.61 -3.85 -26.59
N GLN A 304 -7.58 -4.60 -27.14
CA GLN A 304 -7.34 -5.88 -27.82
C GLN A 304 -6.53 -5.73 -29.11
N LEU A 305 -6.74 -4.68 -29.90
CA LEU A 305 -5.91 -4.37 -31.08
C LEU A 305 -4.45 -4.08 -30.70
N ASN A 306 -4.23 -3.33 -29.62
CA ASN A 306 -2.88 -3.15 -29.08
C ASN A 306 -2.28 -4.49 -28.59
N MET A 307 -3.11 -5.28 -27.90
CA MET A 307 -2.71 -6.58 -27.36
C MET A 307 -2.50 -7.68 -28.43
N THR A 308 -3.00 -7.47 -29.64
CA THR A 308 -2.73 -8.34 -30.80
C THR A 308 -1.57 -7.82 -31.65
N GLY A 309 -0.94 -6.71 -31.25
CA GLY A 309 0.25 -6.15 -31.89
C GLY A 309 -0.04 -5.35 -33.15
N TYR A 310 -1.16 -4.63 -33.23
CA TYR A 310 -1.41 -3.73 -34.37
C TYR A 310 -0.45 -2.50 -34.35
N PRO A 311 0.24 -2.15 -35.46
CA PRO A 311 1.47 -1.33 -35.45
C PRO A 311 1.32 0.14 -35.07
N SER A 312 0.18 0.78 -35.38
CA SER A 312 0.08 2.24 -35.26
C SER A 312 -1.36 2.69 -34.96
N MET A 313 -1.79 2.59 -33.70
CA MET A 313 -3.14 3.00 -33.34
C MET A 313 -3.34 4.53 -33.49
N GLU A 314 -2.30 5.32 -33.26
CA GLU A 314 -2.36 6.80 -33.28
C GLU A 314 -2.56 7.37 -34.69
N THR A 315 -1.86 6.82 -35.69
CA THR A 315 -1.96 7.29 -37.08
C THR A 315 -3.03 6.58 -37.88
N SER A 316 -3.35 5.32 -37.55
CA SER A 316 -4.19 4.46 -38.39
C SER A 316 -5.62 4.28 -37.89
N LEU A 317 -5.91 4.61 -36.62
CA LEU A 317 -7.23 4.40 -36.00
C LEU A 317 -7.89 5.68 -35.50
N GLU A 318 -7.40 6.85 -35.92
CA GLU A 318 -7.99 8.15 -35.56
C GLU A 318 -8.17 8.31 -34.03
N LEU A 319 -7.28 7.76 -33.19
CA LEU A 319 -7.43 7.77 -31.71
C LEU A 319 -7.74 9.17 -31.14
N ASN A 320 -7.11 10.22 -31.69
CA ASN A 320 -7.30 11.62 -31.27
C ASN A 320 -8.55 12.30 -31.87
N LYS A 321 -9.37 11.57 -32.61
CA LYS A 321 -10.62 12.09 -33.15
C LYS A 321 -11.59 12.38 -32.01
N THR A 322 -12.22 13.54 -32.09
CA THR A 322 -13.26 13.94 -31.17
C THR A 322 -14.58 13.33 -31.62
N PHE A 323 -15.19 12.53 -30.76
CA PHE A 323 -16.54 12.02 -30.91
C PHE A 323 -17.51 12.95 -30.18
N THR A 324 -18.70 13.16 -30.74
CA THR A 324 -19.73 14.02 -30.15
C THR A 324 -21.02 13.25 -29.93
N CYS A 325 -21.66 13.48 -28.78
CA CYS A 325 -23.05 13.10 -28.51
C CYS A 325 -23.88 14.38 -28.46
N ILE A 326 -24.77 14.58 -29.44
CA ILE A 326 -25.64 15.76 -29.53
C ILE A 326 -27.09 15.28 -29.62
N ASN A 327 -27.94 15.71 -28.69
CA ASN A 327 -29.36 15.34 -28.66
C ASN A 327 -29.61 13.82 -28.79
N MET A 328 -28.86 13.01 -28.04
CA MET A 328 -28.86 11.54 -28.07
C MET A 328 -28.30 10.86 -29.32
N ASP A 329 -27.80 11.62 -30.30
CA ASP A 329 -27.13 11.06 -31.48
C ASP A 329 -25.63 10.86 -31.21
N PHE A 330 -25.17 9.62 -31.35
CA PHE A 330 -23.78 9.20 -31.28
C PHE A 330 -23.44 8.14 -32.34
N ASP A 331 -24.10 8.19 -33.51
CA ASP A 331 -23.94 7.20 -34.59
C ASP A 331 -22.50 7.07 -35.11
N GLU A 332 -21.73 8.16 -35.07
CA GLU A 332 -20.32 8.14 -35.44
C GLU A 332 -19.50 7.20 -34.53
N LEU A 333 -19.81 7.15 -33.24
CA LEU A 333 -19.18 6.24 -32.29
C LEU A 333 -19.56 4.79 -32.59
N ILE A 334 -20.84 4.51 -32.88
CA ILE A 334 -21.33 3.17 -33.21
C ILE A 334 -20.66 2.67 -34.50
N SER A 335 -20.57 3.52 -35.53
CA SER A 335 -19.89 3.20 -36.77
C SER A 335 -18.40 2.92 -36.54
N PHE A 336 -17.77 3.66 -35.62
CA PHE A 336 -16.36 3.46 -35.27
C PHE A 336 -16.13 2.14 -34.52
N GLU A 337 -16.95 1.84 -33.50
CA GLU A 337 -16.94 0.55 -32.79
C GLU A 337 -17.11 -0.62 -33.77
N THR A 338 -18.08 -0.53 -34.68
CA THR A 338 -18.33 -1.61 -35.67
C THR A 338 -17.12 -1.82 -36.60
N LYS A 339 -16.50 -0.73 -37.05
CA LYS A 339 -15.30 -0.78 -37.90
C LYS A 339 -14.11 -1.39 -37.15
N LEU A 340 -13.93 -1.03 -35.87
CA LEU A 340 -12.88 -1.59 -35.01
C LEU A 340 -13.08 -3.08 -34.75
N GLY A 341 -14.31 -3.51 -34.44
CA GLY A 341 -14.64 -4.92 -34.25
C GLY A 341 -14.32 -5.76 -35.48
N LYS A 342 -14.65 -5.26 -36.69
CA LYS A 342 -14.30 -5.93 -37.95
C LYS A 342 -12.79 -5.98 -38.16
N LEU A 343 -12.08 -4.87 -37.96
CA LEU A 343 -10.63 -4.80 -38.11
C LEU A 343 -9.93 -5.78 -37.16
N LEU A 344 -10.35 -5.86 -35.90
CA LEU A 344 -9.79 -6.78 -34.91
C LEU A 344 -10.01 -8.24 -35.33
N ALA A 345 -11.22 -8.60 -35.77
CA ALA A 345 -11.53 -9.95 -36.22
C ALA A 345 -10.69 -10.34 -37.46
N ASP A 346 -10.62 -9.46 -38.46
CA ASP A 346 -9.83 -9.66 -39.67
C ASP A 346 -8.33 -9.78 -39.34
N TRP A 347 -7.83 -8.93 -38.43
CA TRP A 347 -6.44 -8.96 -37.98
C TRP A 347 -6.10 -10.27 -37.27
N GLU A 348 -6.93 -10.72 -36.33
CA GLU A 348 -6.69 -11.97 -35.61
C GLU A 348 -6.69 -13.19 -36.52
N ASP A 349 -7.60 -13.26 -37.50
CA ASP A 349 -7.66 -14.36 -38.47
C ASP A 349 -6.39 -14.41 -39.33
N GLN A 350 -5.97 -13.26 -39.86
CA GLN A 350 -4.75 -13.15 -40.68
C GLN A 350 -3.49 -13.47 -39.88
N LEU A 351 -3.42 -13.01 -38.64
CA LEU A 351 -2.30 -13.30 -37.75
C LEU A 351 -2.21 -14.80 -37.41
N CYS A 352 -3.36 -15.48 -37.23
CA CYS A 352 -3.39 -16.94 -37.04
C CYS A 352 -2.91 -17.70 -38.28
N LYS A 353 -3.26 -17.23 -39.49
CA LYS A 353 -2.72 -17.80 -40.74
C LYS A 353 -1.20 -17.63 -40.79
N LEU A 354 -0.69 -16.44 -40.45
CA LEU A 354 0.74 -16.17 -40.39
C LEU A 354 1.46 -17.01 -39.33
N TYR A 355 0.86 -17.31 -38.19
CA TYR A 355 1.45 -18.21 -37.18
C TYR A 355 1.66 -19.64 -37.70
N LYS A 356 0.82 -20.11 -38.64
CA LYS A 356 1.00 -21.41 -39.29
C LYS A 356 2.17 -21.39 -40.28
N GLU A 357 2.33 -20.29 -41.02
CA GLU A 357 3.39 -20.12 -42.04
C GLU A 357 4.75 -19.78 -41.43
N HIS A 358 4.78 -18.93 -40.40
CA HIS A 358 5.95 -18.33 -39.78
C HIS A 358 5.89 -18.45 -38.26
N ILE A 359 6.26 -19.63 -37.75
CA ILE A 359 6.07 -19.97 -36.34
C ILE A 359 6.89 -19.06 -35.40
N GLU A 360 7.99 -18.50 -35.87
CA GLU A 360 8.85 -17.59 -35.13
C GLU A 360 8.12 -16.33 -34.64
N LEU A 361 7.07 -15.89 -35.33
CA LEU A 361 6.27 -14.73 -34.94
C LEU A 361 5.57 -14.93 -33.60
N THR A 362 5.23 -16.18 -33.26
CA THR A 362 4.48 -16.47 -32.04
C THR A 362 5.26 -16.13 -30.78
N TYR A 363 6.59 -16.16 -30.79
CA TYR A 363 7.42 -15.90 -29.60
C TYR A 363 7.40 -14.44 -29.14
N PHE A 364 6.91 -13.53 -29.98
CA PHE A 364 6.84 -12.10 -29.69
C PHE A 364 5.44 -11.69 -29.24
N LYS A 365 5.39 -10.84 -28.22
CA LYS A 365 4.18 -10.30 -27.63
C LYS A 365 3.90 -8.90 -28.18
N TYR A 366 2.63 -8.58 -28.42
CA TYR A 366 2.19 -7.20 -28.60
C TYR A 366 3.01 -6.44 -29.66
N GLN A 367 3.58 -5.30 -29.26
CA GLN A 367 4.35 -4.39 -30.10
C GLN A 367 5.82 -4.82 -30.32
N GLN A 368 6.26 -5.96 -29.77
CA GLN A 368 7.66 -6.41 -29.87
C GLN A 368 8.11 -6.64 -31.31
N VAL A 369 7.23 -7.16 -32.18
CA VAL A 369 7.53 -7.41 -33.59
C VAL A 369 7.95 -6.13 -34.32
N TRP A 370 7.35 -4.99 -33.98
CA TRP A 370 7.69 -3.69 -34.58
C TRP A 370 8.99 -3.13 -34.06
N SER A 371 9.35 -3.42 -32.80
CA SER A 371 10.69 -3.09 -32.30
C SER A 371 11.77 -3.84 -33.08
N ILE A 372 11.49 -5.09 -33.46
CA ILE A 372 12.38 -5.91 -34.30
C ILE A 372 12.45 -5.34 -35.72
N GLU A 373 11.32 -4.97 -36.31
CA GLU A 373 11.31 -4.32 -37.62
C GLU A 373 12.19 -3.05 -37.63
N GLN A 374 12.02 -2.18 -36.64
CA GLN A 374 12.82 -0.97 -36.50
C GLN A 374 14.31 -1.27 -36.31
N HIS A 375 14.65 -2.33 -35.58
CA HIS A 375 16.03 -2.76 -35.41
C HIS A 375 16.64 -3.28 -36.73
N LEU A 376 15.89 -4.09 -37.47
CA LEU A 376 16.32 -4.60 -38.77
C LEU A 376 16.46 -3.47 -39.80
N LEU A 377 15.61 -2.44 -39.75
CA LEU A 377 15.67 -1.25 -40.62
C LEU A 377 16.85 -0.32 -40.27
N ASN A 378 16.94 0.10 -39.01
CA ASN A 378 17.84 1.15 -38.58
C ASN A 378 19.21 0.64 -38.14
N ARG A 379 19.38 -0.69 -38.01
CA ARG A 379 20.58 -1.34 -37.45
C ARG A 379 20.98 -0.72 -36.12
N THR A 380 20.01 -0.63 -35.21
CA THR A 380 20.19 -0.06 -33.89
C THR A 380 21.23 -0.84 -33.07
N ARG A 381 21.71 -0.23 -31.98
CA ARG A 381 22.86 -0.69 -31.18
C ARG A 381 22.72 -2.16 -30.73
N VAL A 382 23.87 -2.80 -30.48
CA VAL A 382 24.07 -4.18 -29.96
C VAL A 382 23.45 -4.43 -28.56
N SER A 383 22.61 -3.53 -28.07
CA SER A 383 22.03 -3.59 -26.72
C SER A 383 20.62 -3.00 -26.66
N ASP A 384 19.91 -2.81 -27.76
CA ASP A 384 18.51 -2.38 -27.66
C ASP A 384 17.59 -3.57 -27.30
N ASN A 385 16.32 -3.28 -27.03
CA ASN A 385 15.36 -4.33 -26.66
C ASN A 385 15.20 -5.39 -27.77
N ALA A 386 15.21 -4.96 -29.04
CA ALA A 386 15.08 -5.86 -30.19
C ALA A 386 16.25 -6.84 -30.32
N TYR A 387 17.47 -6.39 -30.06
CA TYR A 387 18.65 -7.24 -29.95
C TYR A 387 18.44 -8.34 -28.91
N HIS A 388 17.97 -7.99 -27.72
CA HIS A 388 17.68 -8.97 -26.66
C HIS A 388 16.52 -9.91 -27.02
N LEU A 389 15.48 -9.40 -27.71
CA LEU A 389 14.35 -10.21 -28.18
C LEU A 389 14.76 -11.27 -29.20
N LEU A 390 15.63 -10.90 -30.15
CA LEU A 390 16.17 -11.85 -31.12
C LEU A 390 17.03 -12.91 -30.43
N LYS A 391 17.90 -12.52 -29.48
CA LYS A 391 18.68 -13.48 -28.68
C LYS A 391 17.81 -14.39 -27.82
N TYR A 392 16.74 -13.87 -27.24
CA TYR A 392 15.78 -14.64 -26.45
C TYR A 392 15.21 -15.82 -27.23
N ILE A 393 14.88 -15.62 -28.51
CA ILE A 393 14.37 -16.71 -29.37
C ILE A 393 15.47 -17.59 -29.98
N GLY A 394 16.75 -17.25 -29.78
CA GLY A 394 17.91 -18.01 -30.25
C GLY A 394 18.59 -17.47 -31.52
N ILE A 395 18.13 -16.34 -32.07
CA ILE A 395 18.76 -15.69 -33.22
C ILE A 395 19.92 -14.82 -32.73
N GLN A 396 21.11 -14.99 -33.29
CA GLN A 396 22.24 -14.07 -33.05
C GLN A 396 22.13 -12.84 -33.96
N PRO A 397 21.84 -11.64 -33.43
CA PRO A 397 21.66 -10.43 -34.24
C PRO A 397 22.92 -10.04 -35.02
N GLU A 398 24.10 -10.38 -34.50
CA GLU A 398 25.39 -10.08 -35.11
C GLU A 398 25.66 -10.89 -36.39
N LEU A 399 24.96 -12.01 -36.58
CA LEU A 399 25.10 -12.89 -37.74
C LEU A 399 24.07 -12.60 -38.83
N ILE A 400 23.21 -11.61 -38.64
CA ILE A 400 22.16 -11.23 -39.60
C ILE A 400 22.84 -10.58 -40.82
N PRO A 401 22.67 -11.14 -42.03
CA PRO A 401 23.31 -10.59 -43.23
C PRO A 401 22.93 -9.14 -43.53
N ASN A 402 23.88 -8.37 -44.06
CA ASN A 402 23.69 -6.96 -44.39
C ASN A 402 22.76 -6.73 -45.59
N ASP A 403 22.51 -7.77 -46.39
CA ASP A 403 21.72 -7.78 -47.61
C ASP A 403 20.27 -8.22 -47.40
N ILE A 404 19.79 -8.32 -46.16
CA ILE A 404 18.36 -8.54 -45.90
C ILE A 404 17.56 -7.34 -46.42
N ILE A 405 16.82 -7.55 -47.50
CA ILE A 405 15.94 -6.55 -48.11
C ILE A 405 14.59 -6.58 -47.37
N LEU A 406 14.35 -5.56 -46.55
CA LEU A 406 13.01 -5.27 -46.04
C LEU A 406 12.22 -4.48 -47.09
N ASP A 407 11.28 -5.15 -47.73
CA ASP A 407 10.20 -4.50 -48.48
C ASP A 407 9.27 -3.77 -47.48
N VAL A 408 9.49 -2.46 -47.29
CA VAL A 408 8.66 -1.62 -46.40
C VAL A 408 7.35 -1.33 -47.10
N LYS A 409 6.41 -2.26 -46.94
CA LYS A 409 5.03 -2.11 -47.41
C LYS A 409 4.22 -1.26 -46.43
N GLU A 410 3.23 -0.51 -46.92
CA GLU A 410 2.36 0.30 -46.04
C GLU A 410 1.40 -0.58 -45.21
N ASP A 411 0.95 -1.70 -45.76
CA ASP A 411 -0.03 -2.60 -45.13
C ASP A 411 0.57 -3.40 -43.94
N PRO A 412 -0.05 -3.34 -42.74
CA PRO A 412 0.40 -4.05 -41.54
C PRO A 412 0.60 -5.56 -41.71
N ILE A 413 -0.30 -6.26 -42.42
CA ILE A 413 -0.24 -7.72 -42.58
C ILE A 413 0.98 -8.10 -43.40
N ASN A 414 1.20 -7.39 -44.50
CA ASN A 414 2.35 -7.57 -45.37
C ASN A 414 3.69 -7.32 -44.65
N ARG A 415 3.76 -6.31 -43.79
CA ARG A 415 4.94 -6.03 -42.97
C ARG A 415 5.25 -7.18 -42.01
N ILE A 416 4.27 -7.66 -41.24
CA ILE A 416 4.47 -8.84 -40.37
C ILE A 416 4.88 -10.05 -41.18
N LYS A 417 4.24 -10.30 -42.33
CA LYS A 417 4.60 -11.41 -43.21
C LYS A 417 6.07 -11.34 -43.66
N ASN A 418 6.56 -10.14 -43.97
CA ASN A 418 7.96 -9.96 -44.35
C ASN A 418 8.92 -10.24 -43.19
N ILE A 419 8.61 -9.74 -41.99
CA ILE A 419 9.37 -10.03 -40.77
C ILE A 419 9.37 -11.55 -40.50
N GLY A 420 8.21 -12.20 -40.60
CA GLY A 420 8.06 -13.66 -40.45
C GLY A 420 8.97 -14.43 -41.40
N LYS A 421 9.00 -14.08 -42.69
CA LYS A 421 9.91 -14.69 -43.68
C LYS A 421 11.37 -14.55 -43.29
N ILE A 422 11.78 -13.36 -42.84
CA ILE A 422 13.16 -13.08 -42.43
C ILE A 422 13.53 -13.94 -41.22
N LEU A 423 12.68 -13.96 -40.19
CA LEU A 423 12.92 -14.73 -38.97
C LEU A 423 12.99 -16.24 -39.25
N SER A 424 12.06 -16.77 -40.06
CA SER A 424 12.08 -18.17 -40.46
C SER A 424 13.34 -18.52 -41.26
N ALA A 425 13.78 -17.64 -42.17
CA ALA A 425 15.02 -17.84 -42.93
C ALA A 425 16.25 -17.87 -42.01
N LEU A 426 16.38 -16.90 -41.09
CA LEU A 426 17.49 -16.82 -40.13
C LEU A 426 17.57 -18.07 -39.24
N MET A 427 16.42 -18.58 -38.79
CA MET A 427 16.33 -19.81 -38.02
C MET A 427 16.76 -21.04 -38.84
N CYS A 428 16.33 -21.16 -40.09
CA CYS A 428 16.73 -22.27 -40.97
C CYS A 428 18.23 -22.30 -41.20
N THR A 429 18.88 -21.15 -41.44
CA THR A 429 20.33 -21.07 -41.66
C THR A 429 21.13 -21.48 -40.42
N GLN A 430 20.58 -21.29 -39.22
CA GLN A 430 21.21 -21.65 -37.96
C GLN A 430 20.91 -23.11 -37.51
N ARG A 431 19.94 -23.81 -38.13
CA ARG A 431 19.42 -25.14 -37.74
C ARG A 431 20.12 -26.36 -38.35
N VAL A 432 21.38 -26.26 -38.81
CA VAL A 432 22.05 -27.39 -39.50
C VAL A 432 22.31 -28.62 -38.61
N ILE A 433 22.08 -28.57 -37.28
CA ILE A 433 22.46 -29.68 -36.39
C ILE A 433 21.39 -29.96 -35.31
N ASN A 434 20.78 -31.16 -35.40
CA ASN A 434 20.04 -31.89 -34.35
C ASN A 434 18.66 -31.37 -33.90
N GLU A 435 17.63 -31.47 -34.75
CA GLU A 435 16.23 -31.54 -34.28
C GLU A 435 15.68 -32.95 -34.56
N HIS A 436 15.52 -33.77 -33.51
CA HIS A 436 14.74 -35.01 -33.61
C HIS A 436 13.25 -34.62 -33.65
N GLU A 437 12.58 -34.85 -34.77
CA GLU A 437 11.13 -34.66 -34.85
C GLU A 437 10.43 -35.69 -33.95
N TYR A 438 9.47 -35.23 -33.14
CA TYR A 438 8.64 -36.14 -32.36
C TYR A 438 7.71 -36.92 -33.29
N GLN A 439 7.94 -38.24 -33.37
CA GLN A 439 7.15 -39.14 -34.21
C GLN A 439 6.09 -39.94 -33.42
N GLY A 440 5.92 -39.67 -32.13
CA GLY A 440 4.95 -40.37 -31.29
C GLY A 440 3.52 -39.81 -31.36
N ASN A 441 2.61 -40.38 -30.56
CA ASN A 441 1.22 -39.93 -30.47
C ASN A 441 1.10 -38.58 -29.74
N ASN A 442 0.03 -37.84 -30.05
CA ASN A 442 -0.30 -36.58 -29.37
C ASN A 442 -0.42 -36.81 -27.87
N ARG A 443 0.38 -36.09 -27.07
CA ARG A 443 0.35 -36.22 -25.62
C ARG A 443 0.77 -34.93 -24.92
N VAL A 444 0.20 -34.72 -23.74
CA VAL A 444 0.52 -33.63 -22.82
C VAL A 444 1.08 -34.23 -21.55
N LEU A 445 2.36 -33.99 -21.28
CA LEU A 445 3.00 -34.44 -20.04
C LEU A 445 2.60 -33.50 -18.90
N VAL A 446 2.11 -34.01 -17.77
CA VAL A 446 1.69 -33.15 -16.66
C VAL A 446 2.44 -33.50 -15.39
N VAL A 447 3.03 -32.49 -14.74
CA VAL A 447 3.70 -32.60 -13.45
C VAL A 447 2.96 -31.74 -12.44
N LYS A 448 2.56 -32.35 -11.32
CA LYS A 448 2.15 -31.64 -10.11
C LYS A 448 3.34 -31.52 -9.17
N THR A 449 3.63 -30.31 -8.70
CA THR A 449 4.76 -30.05 -7.80
C THR A 449 4.44 -28.94 -6.79
N SER A 450 5.38 -28.62 -5.90
CA SER A 450 5.28 -27.43 -5.03
C SER A 450 5.89 -26.21 -5.75
N GLU A 451 5.65 -25.00 -5.24
CA GLU A 451 6.29 -23.78 -5.77
C GLU A 451 7.83 -23.89 -5.81
N GLU A 452 8.43 -24.52 -4.80
CA GLU A 452 9.87 -24.77 -4.75
C GLU A 452 10.35 -25.80 -5.79
N GLY A 453 9.47 -26.75 -6.17
CA GLY A 453 9.76 -27.85 -7.08
C GLY A 453 9.66 -27.52 -8.58
N VAL A 454 9.21 -26.31 -8.95
CA VAL A 454 9.02 -25.91 -10.36
C VAL A 454 10.28 -26.07 -11.20
N MET A 455 11.46 -25.68 -10.68
CA MET A 455 12.75 -25.86 -11.39
C MET A 455 13.04 -27.33 -11.70
N ARG A 456 12.83 -28.22 -10.70
CA ARG A 456 13.01 -29.67 -10.86
C ARG A 456 12.06 -30.21 -11.92
N ALA A 457 10.80 -29.77 -11.92
CA ALA A 457 9.80 -30.17 -12.91
C ALA A 457 10.20 -29.73 -14.33
N ILE A 458 10.64 -28.47 -14.51
CA ILE A 458 11.12 -27.94 -15.80
C ILE A 458 12.24 -28.83 -16.37
N LEU A 459 13.32 -29.01 -15.61
CA LEU A 459 14.48 -29.76 -16.08
C LEU A 459 14.15 -31.25 -16.30
N SER A 460 13.25 -31.81 -15.49
CA SER A 460 12.79 -33.19 -15.65
C SER A 460 11.99 -33.39 -16.93
N LEU A 461 11.06 -32.49 -17.24
CA LEU A 461 10.23 -32.59 -18.44
C LEU A 461 11.05 -32.43 -19.71
N PHE A 462 12.04 -31.53 -19.75
CA PHE A 462 12.95 -31.42 -20.89
C PHE A 462 13.80 -32.69 -21.07
N LYS A 463 14.31 -33.29 -19.98
CA LYS A 463 15.04 -34.56 -20.03
C LYS A 463 14.16 -35.71 -20.54
N ILE A 464 12.91 -35.81 -20.07
CA ILE A 464 11.94 -36.81 -20.53
C ILE A 464 11.57 -36.58 -22.00
N GLY A 465 11.46 -35.31 -22.42
CA GLY A 465 11.24 -34.91 -23.81
C GLY A 465 12.45 -35.13 -24.72
N GLY A 466 13.62 -35.50 -24.19
CA GLY A 466 14.83 -35.75 -24.97
C GLY A 466 15.45 -34.50 -25.59
N VAL A 467 15.12 -33.32 -25.09
CA VAL A 467 15.54 -32.02 -25.64
C VAL A 467 16.24 -31.16 -24.59
N LYS A 468 17.18 -30.32 -25.03
CA LYS A 468 17.84 -29.35 -24.15
C LYS A 468 16.87 -28.23 -23.82
N ALA A 469 16.73 -27.90 -22.53
CA ALA A 469 15.88 -26.79 -22.08
C ALA A 469 16.34 -25.44 -22.67
N GLN A 470 15.40 -24.71 -23.26
CA GLN A 470 15.60 -23.34 -23.74
C GLN A 470 14.51 -22.43 -23.16
N ILE A 471 14.85 -21.18 -22.82
CA ILE A 471 13.91 -20.27 -22.16
C ILE A 471 12.70 -19.92 -23.04
N ASN A 472 12.89 -19.75 -24.35
CA ASN A 472 11.81 -19.45 -25.28
C ASN A 472 10.80 -20.61 -25.44
N GLN A 473 11.13 -21.81 -24.98
CA GLN A 473 10.23 -22.96 -24.95
C GLN A 473 9.39 -23.01 -23.66
N MET A 474 9.60 -22.08 -22.72
CA MET A 474 8.88 -22.01 -21.45
C MET A 474 7.89 -20.85 -21.48
N PHE A 475 6.65 -21.14 -21.09
CA PHE A 475 5.61 -20.14 -20.97
C PHE A 475 5.05 -20.13 -19.55
N SER A 476 5.45 -19.15 -18.76
CA SER A 476 4.91 -18.90 -17.41
C SER A 476 3.58 -18.15 -17.51
N CYS A 477 2.52 -18.76 -16.97
CA CYS A 477 1.22 -18.12 -16.84
C CYS A 477 1.20 -17.17 -15.64
N THR A 478 0.39 -16.12 -15.77
CA THR A 478 0.09 -15.13 -14.73
C THR A 478 -1.39 -14.76 -14.84
N GLU A 479 -1.93 -14.08 -13.82
CA GLU A 479 -3.30 -13.54 -13.88
C GLU A 479 -3.50 -12.53 -15.03
N LYS A 480 -2.40 -11.93 -15.53
CA LYS A 480 -2.41 -10.96 -16.63
C LYS A 480 -2.21 -11.62 -18.00
N THR A 481 -2.00 -12.93 -18.07
CA THR A 481 -1.78 -13.64 -19.33
C THR A 481 -3.03 -13.54 -20.22
N THR A 482 -2.84 -13.07 -21.44
CA THR A 482 -3.92 -12.82 -22.39
C THR A 482 -4.26 -14.04 -23.25
N TRP A 483 -5.48 -14.08 -23.78
CA TRP A 483 -5.90 -15.11 -24.72
C TRP A 483 -4.99 -15.19 -25.95
N MET A 484 -4.55 -14.04 -26.48
CA MET A 484 -3.73 -14.01 -27.69
C MET A 484 -2.35 -14.66 -27.48
N GLU A 485 -1.73 -14.46 -26.33
CA GLU A 485 -0.45 -15.11 -25.98
C GLU A 485 -0.61 -16.63 -25.89
N LEU A 486 -1.70 -17.10 -25.29
CA LEU A 486 -2.06 -18.52 -25.18
C LEU A 486 -2.42 -19.13 -26.55
N LYS A 487 -3.12 -18.37 -27.40
CA LYS A 487 -3.41 -18.72 -28.79
C LYS A 487 -2.11 -18.94 -29.56
N ALA A 488 -1.18 -17.99 -29.48
CA ALA A 488 0.15 -18.11 -30.09
C ALA A 488 0.94 -19.30 -29.53
N PHE A 489 0.85 -19.58 -28.22
CA PHE A 489 1.44 -20.76 -27.59
C PHE A 489 0.86 -22.08 -28.13
N ALA A 490 -0.46 -22.18 -28.31
CA ALA A 490 -1.09 -23.38 -28.90
C ALA A 490 -0.53 -23.67 -30.30
N TYR A 491 -0.41 -22.62 -31.14
CA TYR A 491 0.24 -22.74 -32.44
C TYR A 491 1.70 -23.18 -32.31
N ARG A 492 2.50 -22.63 -31.37
CA ARG A 492 3.88 -23.10 -31.11
C ARG A 492 3.94 -24.59 -30.85
N CYS A 493 3.11 -25.09 -29.94
CA CYS A 493 3.09 -26.50 -29.55
C CYS A 493 2.82 -27.43 -30.73
N CYS A 494 1.90 -27.04 -31.63
CA CYS A 494 1.48 -27.89 -32.74
C CYS A 494 2.29 -27.70 -34.05
N TYR A 495 2.92 -26.54 -34.26
CA TYR A 495 3.55 -26.19 -35.55
C TYR A 495 5.08 -26.07 -35.48
N SER A 496 5.68 -25.83 -34.32
CA SER A 496 7.14 -25.62 -34.22
C SER A 496 7.97 -26.91 -34.24
N LYS A 497 7.33 -28.07 -34.02
CA LYS A 497 7.95 -29.39 -33.76
C LYS A 497 8.90 -29.44 -32.55
N LYS A 498 8.94 -28.38 -31.73
CA LYS A 498 9.74 -28.30 -30.50
C LYS A 498 8.88 -28.68 -29.29
N PHE A 499 9.53 -29.19 -28.24
CA PHE A 499 8.88 -29.43 -26.96
C PHE A 499 8.78 -28.11 -26.17
N HIS A 500 7.56 -27.77 -25.75
CA HIS A 500 7.26 -26.54 -25.01
C HIS A 500 6.67 -26.86 -23.64
N LEU A 501 6.76 -25.92 -22.70
CA LEU A 501 6.19 -26.04 -21.36
C LEU A 501 5.19 -24.91 -21.09
N LEU A 502 4.02 -25.27 -20.55
CA LEU A 502 3.05 -24.37 -19.95
C LEU A 502 3.17 -24.46 -18.42
N ILE A 503 3.53 -23.37 -17.76
CA ILE A 503 3.89 -23.36 -16.33
C ILE A 503 2.82 -22.56 -15.57
N ARG A 504 2.27 -23.18 -14.52
CA ARG A 504 1.21 -22.67 -13.63
C ARG A 504 -0.08 -22.25 -14.36
N PRO A 505 -0.69 -23.10 -15.20
CA PRO A 505 -1.96 -22.76 -15.88
C PRO A 505 -3.12 -22.45 -14.92
N GLU A 506 -3.04 -22.83 -13.65
CA GLU A 506 -3.97 -22.44 -12.58
C GLU A 506 -4.16 -20.93 -12.43
N LEU A 507 -3.15 -20.13 -12.79
CA LEU A 507 -3.23 -18.67 -12.71
C LEU A 507 -4.07 -18.06 -13.84
N LEU A 508 -4.47 -18.87 -14.83
CA LEU A 508 -5.31 -18.42 -15.93
C LEU A 508 -6.79 -18.43 -15.54
N PRO A 509 -7.58 -17.42 -15.95
CA PRO A 509 -9.03 -17.47 -15.86
C PRO A 509 -9.60 -18.72 -16.53
N ILE A 510 -10.64 -19.31 -15.93
CA ILE A 510 -11.30 -20.53 -16.44
C ILE A 510 -11.73 -20.35 -17.91
N SER A 511 -12.26 -19.18 -18.27
CA SER A 511 -12.67 -18.87 -19.64
C SER A 511 -11.54 -18.90 -20.67
N ILE A 512 -10.29 -18.60 -20.26
CA ILE A 512 -9.10 -18.71 -21.13
C ILE A 512 -8.64 -20.17 -21.22
N GLN A 513 -8.72 -20.92 -20.13
CA GLN A 513 -8.41 -22.35 -20.11
C GLN A 513 -9.33 -23.12 -21.08
N ASP A 514 -10.63 -22.86 -21.05
CA ASP A 514 -11.61 -23.53 -21.91
C ASP A 514 -11.37 -23.21 -23.40
N LYS A 515 -11.15 -21.93 -23.73
CA LYS A 515 -10.79 -21.50 -25.09
C LYS A 515 -9.52 -22.17 -25.61
N PHE A 516 -8.52 -22.37 -24.73
CA PHE A 516 -7.27 -23.04 -25.11
C PHE A 516 -7.54 -24.50 -25.53
N ILE A 517 -8.37 -25.21 -24.77
CA ILE A 517 -8.77 -26.58 -25.10
C ILE A 517 -9.56 -26.63 -26.41
N GLU A 518 -10.54 -25.75 -26.58
CA GLU A 518 -11.32 -25.66 -27.82
C GLU A 518 -10.42 -25.48 -29.04
N LEU A 519 -9.45 -24.55 -28.96
CA LEU A 519 -8.49 -24.31 -30.03
C LEU A 519 -7.60 -25.53 -30.28
N LEU A 520 -7.10 -26.18 -29.23
CA LEU A 520 -6.25 -27.36 -29.36
C LEU A 520 -7.00 -28.50 -30.07
N LEU A 521 -8.25 -28.75 -29.69
CA LEU A 521 -9.10 -29.75 -30.33
C LEU A 521 -9.44 -29.38 -31.78
N GLN A 522 -9.67 -28.10 -32.07
CA GLN A 522 -9.86 -27.62 -33.44
C GLN A 522 -8.62 -27.87 -34.30
N ILE A 523 -7.41 -27.58 -33.78
CA ILE A 523 -6.16 -27.83 -34.51
C ILE A 523 -5.98 -29.33 -34.78
N ILE A 524 -6.22 -30.19 -33.79
CA ILE A 524 -6.13 -31.66 -33.93
C ILE A 524 -7.11 -32.16 -34.98
N LYS A 525 -8.35 -31.63 -34.99
CA LYS A 525 -9.39 -32.03 -35.94
C LYS A 525 -9.09 -31.59 -37.36
N LEU A 526 -8.54 -30.38 -37.54
CA LEU A 526 -8.24 -29.81 -38.85
C LEU A 526 -6.97 -30.38 -39.49
N ASP A 527 -6.03 -30.89 -38.68
CA ASP A 527 -4.73 -31.38 -39.14
C ASP A 527 -4.33 -32.67 -38.39
N SER A 528 -4.99 -33.78 -38.71
CA SER A 528 -4.90 -35.04 -37.96
C SER A 528 -3.53 -35.72 -38.01
N ASP A 529 -2.72 -35.40 -39.03
CA ASP A 529 -1.38 -35.96 -39.22
C ASP A 529 -0.34 -35.24 -38.36
N ARG A 530 -0.67 -34.06 -37.82
CA ARG A 530 0.26 -33.33 -36.96
C ARG A 530 0.37 -33.97 -35.59
N ARG A 531 1.61 -34.35 -35.28
CA ARG A 531 2.01 -34.84 -33.96
C ARG A 531 2.55 -33.71 -33.10
N PHE A 532 2.13 -33.67 -31.84
CA PHE A 532 2.66 -32.72 -30.86
C PHE A 532 2.94 -33.38 -29.51
N GLN A 533 3.88 -32.78 -28.79
CA GLN A 533 4.14 -33.08 -27.38
C GLN A 533 4.52 -31.79 -26.66
N PHE A 534 3.84 -31.47 -25.57
CA PHE A 534 4.22 -30.37 -24.67
C PHE A 534 4.01 -30.78 -23.21
N GLY A 535 4.63 -30.05 -22.29
CA GLY A 535 4.51 -30.28 -20.85
C GLY A 535 3.67 -29.21 -20.16
N VAL A 536 3.02 -29.59 -19.06
CA VAL A 536 2.29 -28.71 -18.15
C VAL A 536 2.84 -28.91 -16.75
N ILE A 537 3.16 -27.82 -16.06
CA ILE A 537 3.58 -27.83 -14.66
C ILE A 537 2.53 -27.08 -13.85
N THR A 538 1.95 -27.74 -12.84
CA THR A 538 0.98 -27.14 -11.91
C THR A 538 1.47 -27.25 -10.47
N THR A 539 1.16 -26.25 -9.66
CA THR A 539 1.40 -26.24 -8.21
C THR A 539 0.14 -26.50 -7.38
N THR A 540 -1.01 -26.70 -8.04
CA THR A 540 -2.32 -26.94 -7.41
C THR A 540 -2.83 -28.34 -7.71
N ASP A 541 -3.94 -28.74 -7.08
CA ASP A 541 -4.50 -30.07 -7.32
C ASP A 541 -5.17 -30.16 -8.70
N GLU A 542 -4.87 -31.22 -9.44
CA GLU A 542 -5.33 -31.43 -10.83
C GLU A 542 -6.85 -31.41 -10.95
N LYS A 543 -7.56 -31.85 -9.90
CA LYS A 543 -9.02 -31.89 -9.85
C LYS A 543 -9.67 -30.50 -9.96
N ASN A 544 -8.95 -29.45 -9.56
CA ASN A 544 -9.46 -28.09 -9.50
C ASN A 544 -9.19 -27.29 -10.79
N GLN A 545 -8.55 -27.89 -11.81
CA GLN A 545 -8.21 -27.21 -13.06
C GLN A 545 -9.06 -27.68 -14.24
N SER A 546 -9.79 -26.76 -14.87
CA SER A 546 -10.60 -27.04 -16.07
C SER A 546 -9.74 -27.58 -17.21
N LEU A 547 -8.56 -26.97 -17.45
CA LEU A 547 -7.63 -27.38 -18.50
C LEU A 547 -7.19 -28.84 -18.35
N ILE A 548 -6.73 -29.24 -17.16
CA ILE A 548 -6.23 -30.59 -16.90
C ILE A 548 -7.36 -31.63 -17.00
N ASN A 549 -8.53 -31.33 -16.41
CA ASN A 549 -9.67 -32.23 -16.48
C ASN A 549 -10.15 -32.43 -17.93
N SER A 550 -10.18 -31.36 -18.74
CA SER A 550 -10.57 -31.44 -20.14
C SER A 550 -9.58 -32.26 -20.97
N LEU A 551 -8.27 -32.06 -20.77
CA LEU A 551 -7.22 -32.87 -21.43
C LEU A 551 -7.28 -34.35 -21.05
N ARG A 552 -7.68 -34.66 -19.80
CA ARG A 552 -7.88 -36.03 -19.33
C ARG A 552 -9.06 -36.70 -20.06
N THR A 553 -10.17 -35.97 -20.23
CA THR A 553 -11.37 -36.47 -20.93
C THR A 553 -11.10 -36.84 -22.39
N VAL A 554 -10.17 -36.15 -23.06
CA VAL A 554 -9.80 -36.42 -24.46
C VAL A 554 -8.58 -37.34 -24.60
N GLU A 555 -8.17 -38.03 -23.54
CA GLU A 555 -7.07 -39.01 -23.51
C GLU A 555 -5.70 -38.47 -23.98
N LEU A 556 -5.48 -37.15 -23.90
CA LEU A 556 -4.20 -36.53 -24.26
C LEU A 556 -3.23 -36.47 -23.08
N LEU A 557 -3.73 -36.59 -21.85
CA LEU A 557 -2.97 -36.34 -20.63
C LEU A 557 -2.12 -37.54 -20.18
N HIS A 558 -0.83 -37.30 -19.93
CA HIS A 558 0.10 -38.29 -19.37
C HIS A 558 0.76 -37.76 -18.08
N PRO A 559 0.32 -38.22 -16.90
CA PRO A 559 0.86 -37.72 -15.63
C PRO A 559 2.28 -38.24 -15.42
N ILE A 560 3.15 -37.35 -14.94
CA ILE A 560 4.53 -37.65 -14.55
C ILE A 560 4.62 -37.59 -13.03
N TYR A 561 5.03 -38.72 -12.44
CA TYR A 561 5.13 -38.86 -10.99
C TYR A 561 6.54 -38.53 -10.47
N ASP A 562 6.64 -38.26 -9.18
CA ASP A 562 7.87 -37.86 -8.49
C ASP A 562 9.08 -38.78 -8.72
N TYR A 563 8.85 -40.10 -8.87
CA TYR A 563 9.91 -41.08 -9.09
C TYR A 563 10.47 -41.07 -10.53
N GLN A 564 9.73 -40.48 -11.49
CA GLN A 564 10.17 -40.31 -12.88
C GLN A 564 10.91 -38.98 -13.07
N MET A 565 10.73 -38.03 -12.16
CA MET A 565 11.47 -36.77 -12.16
C MET A 565 12.93 -36.97 -11.76
N LEU A 566 13.77 -36.00 -12.12
CA LEU A 566 15.18 -35.95 -11.73
C LEU A 566 15.35 -36.15 -10.22
N ASN A 567 16.19 -37.10 -9.82
CA ASN A 567 16.61 -37.20 -8.42
C ASN A 567 17.56 -36.05 -8.05
N LYS A 568 17.89 -35.89 -6.76
CA LYS A 568 18.74 -34.78 -6.28
C LYS A 568 20.12 -34.74 -6.95
N HIS A 569 20.72 -35.90 -7.23
CA HIS A 569 22.02 -36.01 -7.87
C HIS A 569 21.97 -35.56 -9.35
N ASP A 570 21.02 -36.09 -10.12
CA ASP A 570 20.88 -35.74 -11.53
C ASP A 570 20.41 -34.30 -11.72
N LEU A 571 19.55 -33.80 -10.84
CA LEU A 571 19.15 -32.39 -10.83
C LEU A 571 20.38 -31.49 -10.68
N LYS A 572 21.23 -31.74 -9.68
CA LYS A 572 22.48 -31.00 -9.47
C LYS A 572 23.35 -31.00 -10.73
N LYS A 573 23.56 -32.17 -11.34
CA LYS A 573 24.36 -32.32 -12.57
C LYS A 573 23.78 -31.52 -13.74
N GLU A 574 22.46 -31.51 -13.92
CA GLU A 574 21.84 -30.70 -14.98
C GLU A 574 21.92 -29.20 -14.67
N THR A 575 21.64 -28.77 -13.43
CA THR A 575 21.71 -27.36 -13.04
C THR A 575 23.12 -26.79 -13.21
N GLU A 576 24.17 -27.52 -12.80
CA GLU A 576 25.57 -27.09 -12.92
C GLU A 576 25.99 -26.85 -14.38
N LYS A 577 25.44 -27.61 -15.35
CA LYS A 577 25.69 -27.38 -16.78
C LYS A 577 25.15 -26.03 -17.27
N PHE A 578 24.05 -25.55 -16.68
CA PHE A 578 23.45 -24.26 -17.03
C PHE A 578 24.14 -23.08 -16.34
N ILE A 579 24.39 -23.19 -15.04
CA ILE A 579 24.96 -22.10 -14.23
C ILE A 579 26.42 -21.80 -14.63
N GLY A 580 27.22 -22.84 -14.87
CA GLY A 580 28.65 -22.73 -15.12
C GLY A 580 29.44 -22.26 -13.88
N LYS A 581 30.63 -21.66 -14.10
CA LYS A 581 31.57 -21.23 -13.04
C LYS A 581 31.50 -19.72 -12.70
N ASN A 582 30.50 -19.02 -13.22
CA ASN A 582 30.45 -17.55 -13.18
C ASN A 582 29.33 -17.02 -12.26
N CYS A 583 28.73 -17.85 -11.41
CA CYS A 583 27.72 -17.42 -10.44
C CYS A 583 28.17 -17.75 -9.03
N PHE A 584 28.15 -16.74 -8.16
CA PHE A 584 28.64 -16.85 -6.79
C PHE A 584 27.55 -16.42 -5.80
N LEU A 585 27.40 -17.18 -4.72
CA LEU A 585 26.57 -16.82 -3.60
C LEU A 585 27.44 -16.27 -2.47
N VAL A 586 27.21 -15.03 -2.06
CA VAL A 586 27.99 -14.36 -1.01
C VAL A 586 27.12 -14.19 0.22
N THR A 587 27.48 -14.90 1.29
CA THR A 587 26.79 -14.87 2.58
C THR A 587 27.73 -14.40 3.67
N SER A 588 27.16 -14.00 4.81
CA SER A 588 27.97 -13.67 5.99
C SER A 588 27.21 -13.95 7.27
N GLY A 589 27.95 -14.33 8.33
CA GLY A 589 27.37 -14.68 9.63
C GLY A 589 26.59 -13.55 10.30
N MET A 590 26.91 -12.29 9.95
CA MET A 590 26.14 -11.10 10.32
C MET A 590 26.31 -9.96 9.31
N ALA A 591 25.49 -8.92 9.48
CA ALA A 591 25.60 -7.71 8.68
C ALA A 591 26.92 -6.98 8.97
N GLY A 592 27.39 -6.20 7.98
CA GLY A 592 28.58 -5.38 8.15
C GLY A 592 29.92 -6.14 8.10
N LEU A 593 29.96 -7.41 7.67
CA LEU A 593 31.21 -8.19 7.51
C LEU A 593 31.93 -7.98 6.16
N GLY A 594 31.42 -7.12 5.28
CA GLY A 594 32.16 -6.68 4.09
C GLY A 594 31.82 -7.40 2.77
N LYS A 595 30.71 -8.14 2.67
CA LYS A 595 30.25 -8.81 1.43
C LYS A 595 30.32 -7.92 0.18
N SER A 596 29.65 -6.76 0.20
CA SER A 596 29.69 -5.78 -0.90
C SER A 596 31.12 -5.32 -1.26
N THR A 597 32.02 -5.25 -0.28
CA THR A 597 33.41 -4.82 -0.51
C THR A 597 34.21 -5.95 -1.16
N LEU A 598 34.06 -7.18 -0.67
CA LEU A 598 34.66 -8.38 -1.27
C LEU A 598 34.23 -8.54 -2.74
N ILE A 599 32.94 -8.39 -3.03
CA ILE A 599 32.40 -8.48 -4.39
C ILE A 599 33.04 -7.41 -5.29
N ARG A 600 33.07 -6.15 -4.83
CA ARG A 600 33.68 -5.04 -5.57
C ARG A 600 35.16 -5.31 -5.85
N ASP A 601 35.94 -5.68 -4.83
CA ASP A 601 37.37 -5.94 -4.98
C ASP A 601 37.64 -7.10 -5.95
N ARG A 602 36.79 -8.15 -5.97
CA ARG A 602 36.89 -9.25 -6.95
C ARG A 602 36.58 -8.78 -8.38
N ILE A 603 35.56 -7.95 -8.55
CA ILE A 603 35.17 -7.41 -9.85
C ILE A 603 36.26 -6.46 -10.38
N ASP A 604 36.76 -5.56 -9.55
CA ASP A 604 37.83 -4.63 -9.89
C ASP A 604 39.11 -5.38 -10.32
N LYS A 605 39.48 -6.46 -9.61
CA LYS A 605 40.59 -7.35 -9.99
C LYS A 605 40.40 -8.04 -11.34
N SER A 606 39.14 -8.28 -11.73
CA SER A 606 38.82 -8.87 -13.04
C SER A 606 38.77 -7.86 -14.19
N GLY A 607 38.93 -6.56 -13.91
CA GLY A 607 38.88 -5.49 -14.91
C GLY A 607 37.49 -5.26 -15.51
N LYS A 608 36.44 -5.84 -14.92
CA LYS A 608 35.05 -5.71 -15.39
C LYS A 608 34.36 -4.49 -14.78
N GLN A 609 33.38 -3.95 -15.49
CA GLN A 609 32.52 -2.87 -15.02
C GLN A 609 31.56 -3.39 -13.94
N TYR A 610 31.61 -2.76 -12.76
CA TYR A 610 30.77 -3.10 -11.62
C TYR A 610 29.34 -2.55 -11.75
N LEU A 611 28.34 -3.43 -11.82
CA LEU A 611 26.93 -3.08 -11.74
C LEU A 611 26.30 -3.62 -10.45
N LYS A 612 25.92 -2.72 -9.54
CA LYS A 612 25.14 -3.09 -8.34
C LYS A 612 23.64 -3.03 -8.65
N PHE A 613 22.94 -4.12 -8.42
CA PHE A 613 21.52 -4.30 -8.70
C PHE A 613 20.75 -4.72 -7.44
N PRO A 614 20.21 -3.75 -6.67
CA PRO A 614 19.49 -4.04 -5.43
C PRO A 614 18.04 -4.52 -5.68
N ILE A 615 17.63 -5.55 -4.94
CA ILE A 615 16.29 -6.16 -4.93
C ILE A 615 15.80 -6.23 -3.48
N SER A 616 14.71 -5.53 -3.18
CA SER A 616 14.08 -5.49 -1.85
C SER A 616 12.63 -5.06 -1.94
N GLY A 617 11.80 -5.46 -0.97
CA GLY A 617 10.39 -5.11 -0.86
C GLY A 617 9.48 -6.00 -1.70
N HIS A 618 8.46 -5.39 -2.30
CA HIS A 618 7.57 -6.04 -3.26
C HIS A 618 8.27 -6.16 -4.62
N ILE A 619 8.30 -7.36 -5.19
CA ILE A 619 8.92 -7.61 -6.49
C ILE A 619 7.84 -7.54 -7.56
N ASP A 620 8.15 -6.82 -8.65
CA ASP A 620 7.39 -6.85 -9.90
C ASP A 620 8.39 -7.15 -11.02
N LEU A 621 8.23 -8.30 -11.68
CA LEU A 621 9.19 -8.81 -12.66
C LEU A 621 9.36 -7.89 -13.88
N GLU A 622 8.29 -7.21 -14.30
CA GLU A 622 8.35 -6.27 -15.43
C GLU A 622 9.19 -5.04 -15.08
N THR A 623 8.94 -4.43 -13.92
CA THR A 623 9.72 -3.29 -13.42
C THR A 623 11.19 -3.66 -13.20
N LEU A 624 11.44 -4.84 -12.62
CA LEU A 624 12.78 -5.36 -12.39
C LEU A 624 13.56 -5.54 -13.71
N THR A 625 12.89 -6.10 -14.72
CA THR A 625 13.44 -6.27 -16.08
C THR A 625 13.72 -4.92 -16.72
N GLY A 626 12.79 -3.97 -16.68
CA GLY A 626 13.02 -2.62 -17.19
C GLY A 626 14.22 -1.92 -16.56
N ARG A 627 14.43 -2.08 -15.24
CA ARG A 627 15.60 -1.56 -14.52
C ARG A 627 16.89 -2.19 -15.02
N LEU A 628 16.95 -3.52 -15.13
CA LEU A 628 18.17 -4.22 -15.58
C LEU A 628 18.49 -3.92 -17.05
N HIS A 629 17.47 -3.80 -17.91
CA HIS A 629 17.61 -3.40 -19.31
C HIS A 629 18.21 -1.99 -19.41
N HIS A 630 17.72 -1.03 -18.61
CA HIS A 630 18.27 0.33 -18.60
C HIS A 630 19.77 0.37 -18.28
N TYR A 631 20.24 -0.42 -17.31
CA TYR A 631 21.65 -0.48 -16.94
C TYR A 631 22.52 -1.19 -17.99
N THR A 632 22.01 -2.27 -18.57
CA THR A 632 22.74 -3.01 -19.62
C THR A 632 22.91 -2.17 -20.89
N ASN A 633 21.92 -1.35 -21.26
CA ASN A 633 21.99 -0.45 -22.42
C ASN A 633 23.02 0.68 -22.28
N GLN A 634 23.34 1.09 -21.06
CA GLN A 634 24.33 2.15 -20.80
C GLN A 634 25.77 1.64 -20.90
N SER A 635 25.98 0.33 -20.87
CA SER A 635 27.31 -0.27 -20.86
C SER A 635 27.85 -0.41 -22.29
N LEU A 636 29.10 0.01 -22.52
CA LEU A 636 29.74 0.03 -23.85
C LEU A 636 29.92 -1.36 -24.47
N SER A 637 29.90 -2.42 -23.66
CA SER A 637 29.90 -3.82 -24.10
C SER A 637 29.26 -4.72 -23.04
N ALA A 638 28.31 -5.57 -23.44
CA ALA A 638 27.61 -6.48 -22.53
C ALA A 638 28.56 -7.54 -21.89
N SER A 639 29.69 -7.88 -22.52
CA SER A 639 30.65 -8.88 -22.00
C SER A 639 31.61 -8.31 -20.94
N ASN A 640 31.78 -6.99 -20.89
CA ASN A 640 32.66 -6.34 -19.91
C ASN A 640 31.95 -6.04 -18.57
N LEU A 641 30.75 -6.56 -18.37
CA LEU A 641 29.93 -6.32 -17.17
C LEU A 641 30.17 -7.40 -16.11
N ALA A 642 30.08 -7.02 -14.85
CA ALA A 642 29.89 -7.92 -13.71
C ALA A 642 28.69 -7.45 -12.88
N ILE A 643 27.77 -8.36 -12.59
CA ILE A 643 26.50 -8.04 -11.92
C ILE A 643 26.59 -8.44 -10.46
N HIS A 644 26.34 -7.50 -9.58
CA HIS A 644 26.15 -7.74 -8.15
C HIS A 644 24.66 -7.57 -7.82
N ILE A 645 23.96 -8.69 -7.65
CA ILE A 645 22.57 -8.74 -7.19
C ILE A 645 22.56 -8.67 -5.66
N ASP A 646 22.08 -7.56 -5.11
CA ASP A 646 22.01 -7.32 -3.66
C ASP A 646 20.58 -7.57 -3.16
N ILE A 647 20.35 -8.71 -2.51
CA ILE A 647 19.03 -9.18 -2.09
C ILE A 647 18.80 -8.84 -0.61
N GLY A 648 17.92 -7.86 -0.38
CA GLY A 648 17.45 -7.45 0.96
C GLY A 648 16.19 -8.20 1.42
N ILE A 649 15.44 -7.57 2.33
CA ILE A 649 14.14 -8.08 2.79
C ILE A 649 13.15 -8.11 1.62
N ILE A 650 12.52 -9.26 1.40
CA ILE A 650 11.54 -9.49 0.32
C ILE A 650 10.22 -9.94 0.91
N LEU A 651 9.12 -9.42 0.38
CA LEU A 651 7.76 -9.78 0.81
C LEU A 651 7.22 -11.02 0.09
N ASP A 652 7.53 -11.17 -1.20
CA ASP A 652 7.11 -12.29 -2.04
C ASP A 652 8.34 -12.98 -2.66
N ILE A 653 8.63 -14.18 -2.15
CA ILE A 653 9.77 -14.99 -2.58
C ILE A 653 9.49 -15.69 -3.91
N SER A 654 8.23 -15.93 -4.27
CA SER A 654 7.88 -16.72 -5.46
C SER A 654 8.36 -16.06 -6.76
N GLN A 655 8.18 -14.75 -6.89
CA GLN A 655 8.69 -13.98 -8.04
C GLN A 655 10.21 -13.92 -8.06
N LEU A 656 10.86 -13.87 -6.89
CA LEU A 656 12.32 -13.96 -6.81
C LEU A 656 12.83 -15.30 -7.33
N HIS A 657 12.17 -16.42 -6.99
CA HIS A 657 12.52 -17.75 -7.51
C HIS A 657 12.53 -17.73 -9.04
N GLU A 658 11.44 -17.25 -9.64
CA GLU A 658 11.29 -17.21 -11.09
C GLU A 658 12.40 -16.36 -11.76
N PHE A 659 12.63 -15.16 -11.23
CA PHE A 659 13.69 -14.29 -11.72
C PHE A 659 15.07 -14.94 -11.63
N LEU A 660 15.40 -15.55 -10.48
CA LEU A 660 16.70 -16.19 -10.26
C LEU A 660 16.90 -17.40 -11.18
N TYR A 661 15.87 -18.22 -11.40
CA TYR A 661 15.93 -19.34 -12.33
C TYR A 661 16.22 -18.86 -13.76
N CYS A 662 15.50 -17.83 -14.20
CA CYS A 662 15.70 -17.21 -15.50
C CYS A 662 17.12 -16.65 -15.70
N ILE A 663 17.58 -15.81 -14.76
CA ILE A 663 18.86 -15.12 -14.91
C ILE A 663 20.07 -16.04 -14.69
N LEU A 664 19.98 -17.03 -13.80
CA LEU A 664 21.11 -17.90 -13.47
C LEU A 664 21.23 -19.11 -14.40
N LEU A 665 20.11 -19.74 -14.76
CA LEU A 665 20.13 -20.93 -15.62
C LEU A 665 20.21 -20.57 -17.10
N PHE A 666 19.36 -19.65 -17.55
CA PHE A 666 19.20 -19.36 -18.98
C PHE A 666 19.93 -18.11 -19.42
N ARG A 667 20.34 -17.24 -18.48
CA ARG A 667 20.94 -15.93 -18.74
C ARG A 667 20.06 -15.03 -19.61
N SER A 668 18.79 -15.37 -19.77
CA SER A 668 17.88 -14.74 -20.72
C SER A 668 16.45 -14.88 -20.25
N PHE A 669 15.64 -13.85 -20.44
CA PHE A 669 14.23 -13.82 -20.06
C PHE A 669 13.49 -12.65 -20.72
N CYS A 670 12.17 -12.76 -20.76
CA CYS A 670 11.29 -11.74 -21.31
C CYS A 670 10.08 -11.54 -20.39
N TYR A 671 9.96 -10.36 -19.81
CA TYR A 671 8.82 -9.95 -18.98
C TYR A 671 8.19 -8.68 -19.55
N GLY A 672 6.86 -8.70 -19.69
CA GLY A 672 6.14 -7.65 -20.42
C GLY A 672 6.66 -7.52 -21.86
N LEU A 673 7.01 -6.29 -22.26
CA LEU A 673 7.57 -5.99 -23.57
C LEU A 673 9.10 -6.06 -23.65
N VAL A 674 9.77 -6.23 -22.51
CA VAL A 674 11.24 -6.12 -22.42
C VAL A 674 11.89 -7.49 -22.30
N ALA A 675 12.88 -7.74 -23.15
CA ALA A 675 13.74 -8.90 -23.06
C ALA A 675 15.14 -8.52 -22.58
N ILE A 676 15.78 -9.44 -21.88
CA ILE A 676 17.17 -9.35 -21.47
C ILE A 676 17.86 -10.65 -21.84
N ASN A 677 19.08 -10.51 -22.35
CA ASN A 677 19.99 -11.62 -22.58
C ASN A 677 21.40 -11.20 -22.13
N LEU A 678 21.96 -11.94 -21.18
CA LEU A 678 23.30 -11.76 -20.64
C LEU A 678 24.25 -12.81 -21.23
N PRO A 679 25.47 -12.42 -21.64
CA PRO A 679 26.50 -13.38 -22.00
C PRO A 679 26.86 -14.32 -20.83
N VAL A 680 27.22 -15.57 -21.15
CA VAL A 680 27.55 -16.61 -20.13
C VAL A 680 28.82 -16.29 -19.35
N ASP A 681 29.72 -15.48 -19.92
CA ASP A 681 30.97 -15.01 -19.31
C ASP A 681 30.78 -13.82 -18.35
N VAL A 682 29.57 -13.24 -18.27
CA VAL A 682 29.25 -12.20 -17.27
C VAL A 682 29.15 -12.84 -15.88
N PRO A 683 30.03 -12.50 -14.94
CA PRO A 683 29.93 -13.01 -13.58
C PRO A 683 28.75 -12.37 -12.85
N ILE A 684 28.01 -13.19 -12.11
CA ILE A 684 26.89 -12.77 -11.25
C ILE A 684 27.24 -13.11 -9.81
N TYR A 685 27.27 -12.11 -8.95
CA TYR A 685 27.44 -12.24 -7.51
C TYR A 685 26.10 -11.96 -6.84
N ILE A 686 25.62 -12.89 -6.01
CA ILE A 686 24.40 -12.74 -5.25
C ILE A 686 24.77 -12.48 -3.79
N GLU A 687 24.56 -11.27 -3.33
CA GLU A 687 24.69 -10.90 -1.92
C GLU A 687 23.35 -11.12 -1.21
N LEU A 688 23.34 -11.92 -0.14
CA LEU A 688 22.15 -12.12 0.70
C LEU A 688 22.21 -11.30 1.99
N GLU A 689 21.07 -10.77 2.41
CA GLU A 689 20.93 -10.20 3.75
C GLU A 689 21.17 -11.26 4.83
N SER A 690 22.01 -10.91 5.82
CA SER A 690 22.44 -11.82 6.90
C SER A 690 21.45 -11.96 8.06
N SER A 691 20.17 -11.69 7.86
CA SER A 691 19.18 -11.86 8.93
C SER A 691 18.76 -13.33 9.03
N PRO A 692 18.60 -13.93 10.24
CA PRO A 692 18.24 -15.34 10.37
C PRO A 692 16.94 -15.73 9.68
N GLN A 693 15.95 -14.83 9.70
CA GLN A 693 14.69 -15.00 8.97
C GLN A 693 14.95 -15.11 7.46
N MET A 694 15.70 -14.16 6.89
CA MET A 694 16.02 -14.21 5.45
C MET A 694 16.92 -15.39 5.10
N ILE A 695 17.88 -15.78 5.95
CA ILE A 695 18.69 -16.98 5.75
C ILE A 695 17.80 -18.23 5.66
N SER A 696 16.88 -18.42 6.62
CA SER A 696 15.96 -19.58 6.59
C SER A 696 15.03 -19.58 5.37
N LEU A 697 14.63 -18.40 4.89
CA LEU A 697 13.83 -18.24 3.68
C LEU A 697 14.66 -18.53 2.42
N PHE A 698 15.92 -18.09 2.39
CA PHE A 698 16.85 -18.34 1.29
C PHE A 698 17.38 -19.77 1.27
N GLU A 699 17.41 -20.49 2.39
CA GLU A 699 17.71 -21.92 2.42
C GLU A 699 16.67 -22.75 1.65
N LYS A 700 15.46 -22.22 1.43
CA LYS A 700 14.43 -22.85 0.58
C LYS A 700 14.67 -22.66 -0.92
N LEU A 701 15.54 -21.73 -1.31
CA LEU A 701 15.92 -21.52 -2.71
C LEU A 701 16.90 -22.61 -3.16
N ILE A 702 16.35 -23.68 -3.75
CA ILE A 702 17.14 -24.83 -4.23
C ILE A 702 18.29 -24.40 -5.16
N ILE A 703 18.10 -23.35 -5.97
CA ILE A 703 19.15 -22.88 -6.88
C ILE A 703 20.43 -22.43 -6.16
N PHE A 704 20.33 -21.96 -4.93
CA PHE A 704 21.49 -21.55 -4.12
C PHE A 704 22.35 -22.73 -3.68
N GLU A 705 21.81 -23.95 -3.55
CA GLU A 705 22.59 -25.17 -3.29
C GLU A 705 23.56 -25.50 -4.43
N HIS A 706 23.34 -24.92 -5.61
CA HIS A 706 24.10 -25.18 -6.83
C HIS A 706 25.10 -24.08 -7.19
N LEU A 707 25.21 -23.03 -6.36
CA LEU A 707 26.15 -21.93 -6.57
C LEU A 707 27.45 -22.13 -5.78
N GLU A 708 28.55 -21.57 -6.29
CA GLU A 708 29.78 -21.47 -5.51
C GLU A 708 29.56 -20.50 -4.34
N LYS A 709 29.59 -21.03 -3.11
CA LYS A 709 29.33 -20.25 -1.89
C LYS A 709 30.61 -19.64 -1.34
N ILE A 710 30.57 -18.34 -1.10
CA ILE A 710 31.59 -17.55 -0.41
C ILE A 710 30.95 -17.06 0.88
N ASP A 711 31.32 -17.68 2.00
CA ASP A 711 30.78 -17.33 3.30
C ASP A 711 31.79 -16.55 4.13
N ILE A 712 31.36 -15.43 4.71
CA ILE A 712 32.17 -14.60 5.60
C ILE A 712 31.64 -14.76 7.04
N PRO A 713 32.17 -15.70 7.83
CA PRO A 713 31.62 -16.01 9.15
C PRO A 713 31.91 -14.92 10.19
N HIS A 714 33.08 -14.28 10.11
CA HIS A 714 33.54 -13.26 11.05
C HIS A 714 34.56 -12.34 10.39
N ILE A 715 34.99 -11.28 11.08
CA ILE A 715 36.06 -10.40 10.60
C ILE A 715 37.39 -11.16 10.53
N GLU A 716 38.03 -11.09 9.36
CA GLU A 716 39.44 -11.46 9.20
C GLU A 716 40.34 -10.24 9.32
N TRP A 717 40.88 -10.00 10.52
CA TRP A 717 41.74 -8.82 10.81
C TRP A 717 43.01 -8.74 9.96
N LYS A 718 43.47 -9.85 9.37
CA LYS A 718 44.61 -9.88 8.46
C LYS A 718 44.29 -9.24 7.10
N GLU A 719 43.02 -9.26 6.71
CA GLU A 719 42.52 -8.68 5.46
C GLU A 719 42.05 -7.24 5.62
N MET A 720 42.40 -6.59 6.74
CA MET A 720 42.01 -5.20 7.01
C MET A 720 42.54 -4.26 5.92
N ASN A 721 41.62 -3.73 5.12
CA ASN A 721 41.97 -2.76 4.10
C ASN A 721 41.82 -1.33 4.63
N MET A 722 42.95 -0.68 4.90
CA MET A 722 43.03 0.69 5.45
C MET A 722 42.34 1.72 4.56
N LYS A 723 42.21 1.47 3.24
CA LYS A 723 41.49 2.34 2.30
C LYS A 723 40.04 2.58 2.71
N TYR A 724 39.40 1.59 3.34
CA TYR A 724 37.99 1.66 3.74
C TYR A 724 37.77 2.21 5.16
N LEU A 725 38.85 2.53 5.89
CA LEU A 725 38.86 3.09 7.24
C LEU A 725 39.66 4.41 7.25
N PRO A 726 39.11 5.51 6.69
CA PRO A 726 39.79 6.80 6.70
C PRO A 726 40.04 7.26 8.14
N GLY A 727 41.18 7.92 8.36
CA GLY A 727 41.57 8.40 9.69
C GLY A 727 42.15 7.33 10.64
N ILE A 728 42.22 6.06 10.21
CA ILE A 728 42.75 4.97 11.06
C ILE A 728 44.18 5.24 11.54
N GLN A 729 45.05 5.84 10.71
CA GLN A 729 46.44 6.09 11.09
C GLN A 729 46.55 7.02 12.29
N LEU A 730 45.82 8.15 12.29
CA LEU A 730 45.77 9.06 13.44
C LEU A 730 45.25 8.34 14.69
N VAL A 731 44.16 7.57 14.55
CA VAL A 731 43.57 6.80 15.64
C VAL A 731 44.56 5.82 16.26
N ILE A 732 45.25 5.03 15.44
CA ILE A 732 46.18 4.02 15.94
C ILE A 732 47.42 4.66 16.58
N ASN A 733 47.94 5.77 16.04
CA ASN A 733 49.03 6.52 16.67
C ASN A 733 48.64 7.01 18.08
N TYR A 734 47.43 7.52 18.25
CA TYR A 734 46.89 7.90 19.55
C TYR A 734 46.76 6.70 20.50
N LEU A 735 46.17 5.60 20.04
CA LEU A 735 46.01 4.38 20.85
C LEU A 735 47.37 3.81 21.30
N GLN A 736 48.35 3.75 20.39
CA GLN A 736 49.71 3.31 20.70
C GLN A 736 50.37 4.23 21.74
N SER A 737 50.22 5.55 21.57
CA SER A 737 50.84 6.54 22.45
C SER A 737 50.20 6.59 23.84
N ILE A 738 48.91 6.29 23.93
CA ILE A 738 48.18 6.11 25.20
C ILE A 738 48.66 4.83 25.90
N GLN A 739 48.79 3.71 25.18
CA GLN A 739 49.28 2.44 25.72
C GLN A 739 50.73 2.58 26.24
N ASN A 740 51.57 3.31 25.51
CA ASN A 740 52.96 3.59 25.89
C ASN A 740 53.09 4.72 26.93
N LYS A 741 51.99 5.40 27.32
CA LYS A 741 51.95 6.55 28.21
C LYS A 741 52.80 7.76 27.77
N VAL A 742 53.17 7.85 26.50
CA VAL A 742 53.97 8.96 25.93
C VAL A 742 53.12 10.17 25.52
N ILE A 743 51.81 9.96 25.31
CA ILE A 743 50.87 11.00 24.88
C ILE A 743 50.75 12.20 25.83
N GLY A 744 51.23 12.03 27.07
CA GLY A 744 51.36 13.11 28.05
C GLY A 744 52.29 14.24 27.61
N TRP A 745 53.29 13.91 26.79
CA TRP A 745 54.39 14.80 26.42
C TRP A 745 54.41 15.11 24.92
N GLU A 746 53.80 14.25 24.11
CA GLU A 746 53.80 14.36 22.65
C GLU A 746 52.46 14.94 22.16
N LYS A 747 52.53 15.80 21.15
CA LYS A 747 51.38 16.22 20.36
C LYS A 747 51.35 15.33 19.12
N ILE A 748 50.20 14.72 18.83
CA ILE A 748 49.98 13.95 17.62
C ILE A 748 48.89 14.66 16.81
N ASP A 749 49.14 14.91 15.54
CA ASP A 749 48.21 15.49 14.58
C ASP A 749 48.45 14.87 13.19
N GLU A 750 47.69 15.32 12.19
CA GLU A 750 47.78 14.77 10.83
C GLU A 750 49.16 15.02 10.17
N GLU A 751 49.91 16.03 10.63
CA GLU A 751 51.21 16.40 10.06
C GLU A 751 52.36 15.56 10.62
N ASN A 752 52.23 15.08 11.85
CA ASN A 752 53.32 14.39 12.57
C ASN A 752 53.05 12.93 12.94
N MET A 753 51.91 12.36 12.54
CA MET A 753 51.61 10.94 12.72
C MET A 753 52.53 10.03 11.91
N ILE A 754 52.86 8.85 12.46
CA ILE A 754 53.70 7.85 11.81
C ILE A 754 52.80 6.83 11.11
N ALA A 755 53.08 6.52 9.84
CA ALA A 755 52.35 5.46 9.14
C ALA A 755 52.73 4.08 9.72
N LEU A 756 51.78 3.45 10.41
CA LEU A 756 51.92 2.11 10.97
C LEU A 756 51.43 1.04 9.99
N ASP A 757 52.03 -0.15 10.07
CA ASP A 757 51.67 -1.28 9.21
C ASP A 757 50.32 -1.90 9.60
N THR A 758 49.71 -2.63 8.66
CA THR A 758 48.37 -3.22 8.84
C THR A 758 48.30 -4.17 10.03
N ILE A 759 49.36 -4.92 10.35
CA ILE A 759 49.35 -5.89 11.46
C ILE A 759 49.27 -5.13 12.79
N THR A 760 50.07 -4.08 12.94
CA THR A 760 50.05 -3.21 14.12
C THR A 760 48.70 -2.50 14.28
N CYS A 761 48.17 -1.93 13.20
CA CYS A 761 46.86 -1.29 13.19
C CYS A 761 45.74 -2.26 13.59
N SER A 762 45.72 -3.46 13.00
CA SER A 762 44.71 -4.49 13.31
C SER A 762 44.78 -4.94 14.77
N LYS A 763 45.98 -5.09 15.33
CA LYS A 763 46.16 -5.46 16.74
C LYS A 763 45.59 -4.39 17.67
N LEU A 764 46.02 -3.14 17.51
CA LEU A 764 45.62 -2.03 18.40
C LEU A 764 44.13 -1.70 18.30
N LEU A 765 43.54 -1.81 17.10
CA LEU A 765 42.09 -1.62 16.93
C LEU A 765 41.29 -2.77 17.56
N ARG A 766 41.75 -4.02 17.42
CA ARG A 766 41.10 -5.18 18.02
C ARG A 766 41.07 -5.10 19.54
N GLU A 767 42.13 -4.58 20.17
CA GLU A 767 42.21 -4.38 21.63
C GLU A 767 41.14 -3.39 22.17
N GLN A 768 40.51 -2.58 21.31
CA GLN A 768 39.46 -1.65 21.74
C GLN A 768 38.09 -2.33 21.94
N PHE A 769 37.91 -3.53 21.40
CA PHE A 769 36.73 -4.36 21.64
C PHE A 769 37.02 -5.29 22.84
N ASN A 770 36.09 -5.43 23.79
CA ASN A 770 36.35 -6.20 25.00
C ASN A 770 36.57 -7.68 24.66
N LEU A 771 37.51 -8.35 25.33
CA LEU A 771 37.78 -9.78 25.11
C LEU A 771 36.60 -10.70 25.54
N ASP A 772 35.71 -10.18 26.40
CA ASP A 772 34.45 -10.83 26.81
C ASP A 772 33.31 -10.65 25.80
N ASP A 773 33.44 -9.73 24.84
CA ASP A 773 32.55 -9.72 23.69
C ASP A 773 32.91 -10.94 22.86
N ASP A 774 31.96 -11.85 22.65
CA ASP A 774 32.11 -12.97 21.70
C ASP A 774 32.76 -12.42 20.44
N GLN A 775 34.02 -12.77 20.15
CA GLN A 775 34.77 -12.22 19.00
C GLN A 775 34.03 -12.42 17.66
N LYS A 776 33.05 -13.33 17.66
CA LYS A 776 32.08 -13.58 16.61
C LYS A 776 31.12 -12.41 16.35
N GLN A 777 31.01 -11.41 17.22
CA GLN A 777 30.02 -10.31 17.15
C GLN A 777 30.55 -8.97 16.65
N ILE A 778 31.85 -8.88 16.34
CA ILE A 778 32.45 -7.64 15.82
C ILE A 778 32.23 -7.57 14.29
N SER A 779 31.76 -6.43 13.78
CA SER A 779 31.58 -6.17 12.35
C SER A 779 32.49 -5.04 11.84
N TRP A 780 32.84 -5.03 10.55
CA TRP A 780 33.60 -3.92 9.95
C TRP A 780 32.82 -2.60 10.02
N ALA A 781 31.48 -2.67 10.05
CA ALA A 781 30.65 -1.49 10.31
C ALA A 781 30.89 -0.93 11.72
N SER A 782 30.95 -1.80 12.74
CA SER A 782 31.28 -1.40 14.12
C SER A 782 32.70 -0.81 14.21
N ALA A 783 33.68 -1.44 13.57
CA ALA A 783 35.05 -0.94 13.49
C ALA A 783 35.11 0.44 12.81
N LYS A 784 34.38 0.63 11.71
CA LYS A 784 34.32 1.91 11.00
C LYS A 784 33.68 3.01 11.87
N ILE A 785 32.60 2.71 12.57
CA ILE A 785 31.95 3.65 13.50
C ILE A 785 32.96 4.08 14.58
N LEU A 786 33.66 3.10 15.18
CA LEU A 786 34.65 3.37 16.22
C LEU A 786 35.78 4.27 15.73
N VAL A 787 36.41 3.89 14.61
CA VAL A 787 37.50 4.66 13.99
C VAL A 787 37.05 6.07 13.65
N THR A 788 35.84 6.25 13.13
CA THR A 788 35.33 7.58 12.76
C THR A 788 35.14 8.48 13.99
N ILE A 789 34.62 7.91 15.09
CA ILE A 789 34.44 8.65 16.35
C ILE A 789 35.77 8.98 17.00
N TYR A 790 36.68 8.00 17.09
CA TYR A 790 38.02 8.25 17.61
C TYR A 790 38.77 9.27 16.79
N HIS A 791 38.67 9.22 15.47
CA HIS A 791 39.28 10.21 14.61
C HIS A 791 38.79 11.62 14.96
N TYR A 792 37.48 11.85 15.00
CA TYR A 792 36.91 13.15 15.37
C TYR A 792 37.37 13.64 16.75
N LEU A 793 37.34 12.75 17.76
CA LEU A 793 37.69 13.11 19.13
C LEU A 793 39.19 13.38 19.30
N PHE A 794 40.06 12.57 18.68
CA PHE A 794 41.50 12.77 18.74
C PHE A 794 41.96 13.97 17.91
N GLU A 795 41.34 14.20 16.75
CA GLU A 795 41.56 15.39 15.94
C GLU A 795 41.18 16.65 16.73
N GLY A 796 39.98 16.68 17.35
CA GLY A 796 39.56 17.78 18.22
C GLY A 796 40.49 17.99 19.41
N PHE A 797 40.94 16.90 20.05
CA PHE A 797 41.92 16.96 21.13
C PHE A 797 43.27 17.52 20.67
N SER A 798 43.74 17.13 19.47
CA SER A 798 44.99 17.61 18.87
C SER A 798 44.99 19.11 18.56
N LYS A 799 43.80 19.66 18.29
CA LYS A 799 43.57 21.07 17.92
C LYS A 799 43.19 21.95 19.12
N CYS A 800 42.84 21.35 20.25
CA CYS A 800 42.44 22.07 21.45
C CYS A 800 43.67 22.60 22.22
N GLU A 801 43.88 23.93 22.22
CA GLU A 801 45.03 24.57 22.88
C GLU A 801 45.15 24.25 24.37
N GLN A 802 44.01 24.09 25.07
CA GLN A 802 43.95 23.74 26.49
C GLN A 802 44.63 22.40 26.78
N PHE A 803 44.63 21.51 25.78
CA PHE A 803 45.22 20.19 25.85
C PHE A 803 46.53 20.11 25.06
N PHE A 804 47.29 21.19 24.88
CA PHE A 804 48.66 21.11 24.32
C PHE A 804 49.69 20.77 25.40
N PRO A 805 50.74 19.97 25.12
CA PRO A 805 51.70 19.53 26.14
C PRO A 805 52.38 20.70 26.85
N LYS A 806 52.59 21.81 26.13
CA LYS A 806 53.21 23.04 26.65
C LYS A 806 52.32 23.82 27.63
N HIS A 807 51.01 23.61 27.60
CA HIS A 807 50.02 24.37 28.39
C HIS A 807 49.41 23.55 29.53
N THR A 808 49.54 22.22 29.50
CA THR A 808 49.05 21.33 30.56
C THR A 808 50.15 21.06 31.59
N LYS A 809 50.06 21.65 32.80
CA LYS A 809 51.03 21.38 33.88
C LYS A 809 50.92 19.95 34.46
N ALA A 810 49.77 19.30 34.26
CA ALA A 810 49.51 17.94 34.73
C ALA A 810 49.40 16.98 33.54
N VAL A 811 50.46 16.18 33.31
CA VAL A 811 50.48 15.07 32.34
C VAL A 811 49.29 14.13 32.53
N GLN A 812 48.89 13.94 33.79
CA GLN A 812 47.74 13.12 34.17
C GLN A 812 46.43 13.62 33.56
N LEU A 813 46.26 14.94 33.36
CA LEU A 813 45.03 15.49 32.75
C LEU A 813 44.84 14.99 31.31
N ARG A 814 45.88 15.04 30.49
CA ARG A 814 45.81 14.58 29.09
C ARG A 814 45.44 13.10 29.02
N ILE A 815 46.05 12.29 29.90
CA ILE A 815 45.80 10.85 29.99
C ILE A 815 44.35 10.59 30.42
N ASP A 816 43.87 11.28 31.47
CA ASP A 816 42.51 11.10 31.99
C ASP A 816 41.43 11.49 30.96
N ILE A 817 41.63 12.60 30.22
CA ILE A 817 40.71 13.01 29.16
C ILE A 817 40.71 11.99 28.01
N LEU A 818 41.88 11.55 27.54
CA LEU A 818 41.95 10.57 26.45
C LEU A 818 41.38 9.21 26.85
N GLN A 819 41.60 8.77 28.09
CA GLN A 819 40.97 7.55 28.62
C GLN A 819 39.45 7.72 28.73
N ALA A 820 38.96 8.87 29.17
CA ALA A 820 37.53 9.17 29.17
C ALA A 820 36.93 9.14 27.76
N LEU A 821 37.61 9.71 26.77
CA LEU A 821 37.19 9.67 25.36
C LEU A 821 37.15 8.23 24.82
N ILE A 822 38.15 7.40 25.15
CA ILE A 822 38.16 5.98 24.78
C ILE A 822 36.97 5.25 25.37
N ASN A 823 36.74 5.42 26.68
CA ASN A 823 35.69 4.74 27.43
C ASN A 823 34.30 5.18 26.99
N SER A 824 34.08 6.48 26.77
CA SER A 824 32.81 7.00 26.30
C SER A 824 32.52 6.57 24.86
N SER A 825 33.54 6.48 23.99
CA SER A 825 33.34 6.10 22.59
C SER A 825 32.83 4.66 22.43
N LYS A 826 33.15 3.75 23.37
CA LYS A 826 32.65 2.37 23.36
C LYS A 826 31.11 2.29 23.38
N GLN A 827 30.43 3.31 23.92
CA GLN A 827 28.96 3.36 23.96
C GLN A 827 28.32 3.55 22.57
N PHE A 828 29.09 3.98 21.57
CA PHE A 828 28.61 4.15 20.20
C PHE A 828 28.74 2.88 19.34
N THR A 829 29.53 1.89 19.80
CA THR A 829 29.71 0.58 19.16
C THR A 829 28.89 -0.53 19.82
N SER A 830 28.55 -0.40 21.10
CA SER A 830 27.89 -1.45 21.89
C SER A 830 26.42 -1.71 21.54
N PHE A 831 25.74 -0.75 20.89
CA PHE A 831 24.33 -0.86 20.53
C PHE A 831 24.16 -0.71 19.02
N SER A 832 24.70 -1.67 18.27
CA SER A 832 24.48 -1.76 16.83
C SER A 832 22.99 -2.00 16.53
N VAL A 833 22.53 -1.57 15.36
CA VAL A 833 21.17 -1.87 14.85
C VAL A 833 20.88 -3.38 14.89
N ASP A 834 21.91 -4.23 14.81
CA ASP A 834 21.77 -5.69 14.96
C ASP A 834 21.40 -6.14 16.37
N SER A 835 21.83 -5.41 17.41
CA SER A 835 21.41 -5.65 18.80
C SER A 835 19.91 -5.36 18.98
N ILE A 836 19.41 -4.31 18.32
CA ILE A 836 17.99 -3.91 18.29
C ILE A 836 17.17 -4.92 17.48
N ARG A 837 17.67 -5.30 16.30
CA ARG A 837 17.06 -6.35 15.47
C ARG A 837 17.02 -7.69 16.21
N LYS A 838 18.00 -8.00 17.07
CA LYS A 838 17.98 -9.19 17.93
C LYS A 838 16.99 -9.09 19.10
N SER A 839 16.83 -7.94 19.75
CA SER A 839 15.83 -7.78 20.82
C SER A 839 14.39 -7.81 20.28
N GLN A 840 14.18 -7.34 19.05
CA GLN A 840 12.93 -7.54 18.30
C GLN A 840 12.64 -9.02 17.98
N ARG A 841 13.67 -9.89 17.98
CA ARG A 841 13.56 -11.32 17.65
C ARG A 841 13.29 -12.23 18.86
N SER A 842 13.56 -11.78 20.09
CA SER A 842 13.42 -12.60 21.30
C SER A 842 12.00 -12.66 21.89
N THR A 843 11.07 -11.87 21.37
CA THR A 843 9.69 -11.81 21.84
C THR A 843 8.77 -12.42 20.79
N GLY A 844 8.50 -13.73 20.94
CA GLY A 844 7.48 -14.44 20.19
C GLY A 844 6.05 -13.96 20.50
N ASP A 845 5.88 -13.21 21.58
CA ASP A 845 4.64 -12.56 21.98
C ASP A 845 4.86 -11.04 22.10
N GLY A 846 4.44 -10.29 21.08
CA GLY A 846 3.92 -8.90 21.09
C GLY A 846 4.56 -7.75 21.90
N ILE A 847 5.52 -7.95 22.81
CA ILE A 847 6.07 -6.91 23.69
C ILE A 847 7.55 -6.78 23.40
N ILE A 848 7.89 -5.82 22.55
CA ILE A 848 9.26 -5.49 22.19
C ILE A 848 10.01 -4.99 23.43
N GLN A 849 10.99 -5.73 23.96
CA GLN A 849 11.94 -5.19 24.93
C GLN A 849 12.97 -4.30 24.22
N LEU A 850 12.55 -3.07 23.89
CA LEU A 850 13.41 -1.98 23.39
C LEU A 850 14.38 -1.47 24.48
N ASP A 851 14.16 -1.86 25.72
CA ASP A 851 14.79 -1.32 26.93
C ASP A 851 16.32 -1.49 26.94
N LYS A 852 16.84 -2.53 26.26
CA LYS A 852 18.28 -2.81 26.12
C LYS A 852 18.91 -2.17 24.88
N ALA A 853 18.11 -1.65 23.96
CA ALA A 853 18.52 -1.09 22.67
C ALA A 853 18.54 0.45 22.65
N ILE A 854 17.83 1.07 23.58
CA ILE A 854 17.73 2.52 23.75
C ILE A 854 18.88 2.98 24.66
N ILE A 855 19.59 4.04 24.27
CA ILE A 855 20.53 4.73 25.15
C ILE A 855 19.73 5.33 26.30
N ARG A 856 19.81 4.70 27.48
CA ARG A 856 19.15 5.20 28.68
C ARG A 856 20.14 6.01 29.51
N TRP A 857 19.62 7.05 30.16
CA TRP A 857 20.37 7.93 31.03
C TRP A 857 21.20 7.20 32.08
N ASP A 858 20.68 6.14 32.68
CA ASP A 858 21.35 5.31 33.70
C ASP A 858 22.57 4.55 33.15
N THR A 859 22.51 4.12 31.88
CA THR A 859 23.56 3.31 31.23
C THR A 859 24.70 4.09 30.58
N LEU A 860 24.52 5.39 30.35
CA LEU A 860 25.56 6.24 29.72
C LEU A 860 26.83 6.32 30.56
N GLN A 861 28.00 6.43 29.91
CA GLN A 861 29.22 6.74 30.65
C GLN A 861 29.09 8.10 31.33
N PRO A 862 29.63 8.25 32.55
CA PRO A 862 29.33 9.39 33.39
C PRO A 862 30.04 10.67 32.93
N PHE A 863 31.09 10.57 32.10
CA PHE A 863 31.83 11.71 31.55
C PHE A 863 32.34 11.46 30.12
N THR A 864 32.24 12.48 29.24
CA THR A 864 32.88 12.54 27.91
C THR A 864 33.18 13.98 27.51
N VAL A 865 33.94 14.17 26.44
CA VAL A 865 34.20 15.49 25.84
C VAL A 865 33.68 15.51 24.41
N VAL A 866 33.05 16.62 24.03
CA VAL A 866 32.67 16.93 22.65
C VAL A 866 33.41 18.20 22.25
N PHE A 867 34.09 18.19 21.11
CA PHE A 867 34.74 19.38 20.57
C PHE A 867 33.78 20.14 19.66
N THR A 868 33.73 21.46 19.81
CA THR A 868 32.91 22.34 18.94
C THR A 868 33.62 22.61 17.61
N GLU A 869 32.96 23.31 16.69
CA GLU A 869 33.58 23.78 15.42
C GLU A 869 34.86 24.62 15.62
N TRP A 870 35.07 25.15 16.82
CA TRP A 870 36.26 25.94 17.18
C TRP A 870 37.35 25.09 17.87
N ASN A 871 37.14 23.78 18.00
CA ASN A 871 37.98 22.84 18.76
C ASN A 871 38.01 23.13 20.27
N ASP A 872 37.02 23.86 20.78
CA ASP A 872 36.86 24.08 22.21
C ASP A 872 36.21 22.86 22.88
N PRO A 873 36.67 22.45 24.07
CA PRO A 873 36.17 21.26 24.73
C PRO A 873 34.88 21.55 25.48
N LEU A 874 33.86 20.73 25.23
CA LEU A 874 32.59 20.76 25.94
C LEU A 874 32.46 19.49 26.78
N PHE A 875 32.52 19.66 28.09
CA PHE A 875 32.46 18.56 29.05
C PHE A 875 31.02 18.11 29.25
N VAL A 876 30.79 16.82 29.02
CA VAL A 876 29.47 16.19 29.12
C VAL A 876 29.51 15.23 30.30
N TYR A 877 28.70 15.50 31.32
CA TYR A 877 28.68 14.70 32.54
C TYR A 877 27.31 14.67 33.21
N LYS A 878 27.02 13.62 34.00
CA LYS A 878 25.74 13.50 34.70
C LYS A 878 25.73 14.28 36.01
N LYS A 879 26.80 14.16 36.78
CA LYS A 879 27.04 14.84 38.07
C LYS A 879 28.44 15.40 38.08
N THR A 880 28.67 16.45 38.87
CA THR A 880 30.00 17.06 39.01
C THR A 880 31.06 16.07 39.51
N ASN A 881 30.67 15.10 40.34
CA ASN A 881 31.55 14.01 40.80
C ASN A 881 32.03 13.07 39.69
N ASP A 882 31.40 13.09 38.52
CA ASP A 882 31.77 12.27 37.37
C ASP A 882 32.96 12.87 36.59
N VAL A 883 33.27 14.15 36.83
CA VAL A 883 34.34 14.87 36.16
C VAL A 883 35.71 14.43 36.73
N PRO A 884 36.72 14.13 35.88
CA PRO A 884 38.06 13.76 36.35
C PRO A 884 38.65 14.80 37.30
N ARG A 885 39.18 14.36 38.45
CA ARG A 885 39.78 15.25 39.46
C ARG A 885 40.92 16.09 38.89
N SER A 886 41.75 15.51 38.04
CA SER A 886 42.84 16.22 37.34
C SER A 886 42.34 17.41 36.51
N LEU A 887 41.12 17.34 35.96
CA LEU A 887 40.50 18.43 35.23
C LEU A 887 40.02 19.52 36.20
N ILE A 888 39.35 19.13 37.30
CA ILE A 888 38.92 20.07 38.34
C ILE A 888 40.14 20.84 38.90
N ASP A 889 41.20 20.12 39.28
CA ASP A 889 42.41 20.69 39.87
C ASP A 889 43.14 21.65 38.90
N THR A 890 43.18 21.31 37.61
CA THR A 890 43.86 22.14 36.60
C THR A 890 43.05 23.39 36.25
N VAL A 891 41.73 23.25 36.17
CA VAL A 891 40.80 24.33 35.79
C VAL A 891 40.64 25.38 36.90
N VAL A 892 40.76 24.99 38.17
CA VAL A 892 40.78 25.90 39.33
C VAL A 892 42.03 26.80 39.32
N THR A 893 43.08 26.43 38.56
CA THR A 893 44.25 27.27 38.35
C THR A 893 44.02 28.20 37.14
N PRO A 894 44.14 29.54 37.26
CA PRO A 894 43.75 30.46 36.20
C PRO A 894 44.71 30.38 35.00
N VAL A 895 44.42 29.49 34.06
CA VAL A 895 44.98 29.53 32.71
C VAL A 895 44.09 30.46 31.88
N GLN A 896 44.72 31.50 31.31
CA GLN A 896 44.08 32.45 30.40
C GLN A 896 43.46 31.70 29.21
N THR A 897 42.18 31.36 29.31
CA THR A 897 41.40 30.77 28.22
C THR A 897 40.56 31.84 27.53
N ASN A 898 40.42 31.66 26.22
CA ASN A 898 39.95 32.60 25.22
C ASN A 898 38.68 33.39 25.60
N ILE A 899 38.72 34.70 25.32
CA ILE A 899 37.76 35.74 25.73
C ILE A 899 36.34 35.47 25.18
N PHE A 900 36.19 34.71 24.10
CA PHE A 900 34.92 34.50 23.42
C PHE A 900 33.93 33.61 24.20
N TYR A 901 34.42 32.56 24.88
CA TYR A 901 33.57 31.67 25.70
C TYR A 901 33.07 32.33 26.98
N ARG A 902 33.87 33.23 27.58
CA ARG A 902 33.43 34.06 28.73
C ARG A 902 32.26 34.97 28.38
N LEU A 903 32.22 35.49 27.15
CA LEU A 903 31.24 36.49 26.75
C LEU A 903 29.83 35.92 26.56
N ILE A 904 29.71 34.68 26.05
CA ILE A 904 28.41 34.07 25.74
C ILE A 904 27.87 33.23 26.92
N PHE A 905 28.71 32.51 27.66
CA PHE A 905 28.25 31.61 28.73
C PHE A 905 28.12 32.25 30.12
N PHE A 906 28.81 33.35 30.41
CA PHE A 906 29.02 33.82 31.79
C PHE A 906 28.58 35.25 32.12
N ASN A 907 27.77 35.90 31.27
CA ASN A 907 27.31 37.27 31.53
C ASN A 907 26.04 37.38 32.40
N SER A 908 25.79 36.41 33.27
CA SER A 908 25.00 36.64 34.47
C SER A 908 25.72 36.01 35.65
N ILE A 909 26.51 36.82 36.36
CA ILE A 909 26.58 36.92 37.83
C ILE A 909 27.86 37.71 38.16
N LYS A 910 27.68 38.95 38.61
CA LYS A 910 28.64 39.60 39.51
C LYS A 910 28.44 38.97 40.89
N ARG A 911 29.34 38.08 41.31
CA ARG A 911 29.70 37.78 42.71
C ARG A 911 30.86 36.77 42.77
N GLU A 912 31.46 36.70 43.95
CA GLU A 912 32.85 36.37 44.27
C GLU A 912 33.35 34.95 43.94
N GLN A 913 34.65 34.72 44.18
CA GLN A 913 35.46 33.57 43.79
C GLN A 913 34.87 32.17 44.09
N GLU A 914 33.95 32.01 45.04
CA GLU A 914 33.26 30.74 45.32
C GLU A 914 32.26 30.33 44.21
N GLN A 915 31.70 31.29 43.46
CA GLN A 915 30.82 30.99 42.33
C GLN A 915 31.59 30.60 41.05
N ARG A 916 32.92 30.75 41.00
CA ARG A 916 33.71 30.37 39.81
C ARG A 916 33.84 28.86 39.62
N GLU A 917 33.89 28.09 40.71
CA GLU A 917 33.91 26.62 40.65
C GLU A 917 32.56 26.07 40.17
N GLN A 918 31.44 26.61 40.68
CA GLN A 918 30.09 26.25 40.24
C GLN A 918 29.76 26.73 38.82
N ALA A 919 30.43 27.79 38.35
CA ALA A 919 30.24 28.34 37.00
C ALA A 919 30.76 27.39 35.91
N GLN A 920 31.94 26.78 36.11
CA GLN A 920 32.61 26.00 35.07
C GLN A 920 32.10 24.56 34.96
N PHE A 921 31.69 23.96 36.08
CA PHE A 921 31.00 22.66 36.13
C PHE A 921 29.65 22.81 36.85
N PRO A 922 28.64 23.39 36.19
CA PRO A 922 27.31 23.55 36.80
C PRO A 922 26.66 22.20 37.11
N ASP A 923 25.88 22.16 38.19
CA ASP A 923 24.94 21.07 38.42
C ASP A 923 23.83 21.15 37.36
N HIS A 924 23.84 20.22 36.40
CA HIS A 924 22.86 20.17 35.33
C HIS A 924 21.43 20.02 35.86
N GLN A 925 21.21 19.52 37.08
CA GLN A 925 19.86 19.44 37.67
C GLN A 925 19.31 20.80 38.09
N GLN A 926 20.17 21.81 38.23
CA GLN A 926 19.79 23.17 38.65
C GLN A 926 19.61 24.13 37.47
N LEU A 927 19.97 23.72 36.26
CA LEU A 927 19.81 24.51 35.04
C LEU A 927 18.35 24.56 34.58
N LYS A 928 17.92 25.70 34.05
CA LYS A 928 16.58 25.91 33.50
C LYS A 928 16.56 25.62 32.00
N HIS A 929 15.35 25.44 31.45
CA HIS A 929 15.10 25.25 30.02
C HIS A 929 15.91 26.19 29.10
N ALA A 930 15.86 27.50 29.39
CA ALA A 930 16.55 28.51 28.59
C ALA A 930 18.08 28.35 28.64
N ASP A 931 18.62 27.90 29.78
CA ASP A 931 20.05 27.65 29.92
C ASP A 931 20.50 26.50 29.01
N PHE A 932 19.76 25.38 28.99
CA PHE A 932 20.04 24.28 28.07
C PHE A 932 19.96 24.70 26.60
N PHE A 933 18.92 25.47 26.25
CA PHE A 933 18.73 25.95 24.88
C PHE A 933 19.88 26.85 24.40
N MET A 934 20.29 27.82 25.23
CA MET A 934 21.42 28.70 24.91
C MET A 934 22.71 27.90 24.71
N ARG A 935 22.96 26.89 25.56
CA ARG A 935 24.13 26.01 25.46
C ARG A 935 24.17 25.20 24.17
N LEU A 936 23.03 24.64 23.74
CA LEU A 936 22.93 23.92 22.46
C LEU A 936 23.02 24.88 21.26
N GLY A 937 22.38 26.05 21.34
CA GLY A 937 22.43 27.07 20.30
C GLY A 937 23.84 27.62 20.03
N ALA A 938 24.73 27.54 21.02
CA ALA A 938 26.13 27.95 20.88
C ALA A 938 27.00 26.95 20.08
N LEU A 939 26.52 25.73 19.81
CA LEU A 939 27.28 24.69 19.10
C LEU A 939 27.42 24.91 17.60
N SER A 940 26.64 25.81 17.00
CA SER A 940 26.61 26.04 15.56
C SER A 940 26.49 27.52 15.23
N LYS A 941 27.38 28.01 14.36
CA LYS A 941 27.34 29.40 13.90
C LYS A 941 26.15 29.70 13.00
N GLU A 942 25.66 28.68 12.30
CA GLU A 942 24.51 28.80 11.41
C GLU A 942 23.22 29.10 12.17
N TYR A 943 23.16 28.85 13.47
CA TYR A 943 21.93 29.07 14.23
C TYR A 943 21.55 30.55 14.35
N TYR A 944 22.53 31.43 14.54
CA TYR A 944 22.31 32.88 14.67
C TYR A 944 22.50 33.64 13.35
N ASN A 945 23.00 32.98 12.30
CA ASN A 945 23.12 33.53 10.94
C ASN A 945 21.90 33.25 10.05
N LYS A 946 20.80 32.72 10.61
CA LYS A 946 19.58 32.39 9.88
C LYS A 946 18.36 32.93 10.60
N ALA A 947 17.36 33.36 9.83
CA ALA A 947 16.09 33.79 10.38
C ALA A 947 15.25 32.57 10.79
N VAL A 948 14.59 32.64 11.95
CA VAL A 948 13.82 31.51 12.52
C VAL A 948 12.34 31.85 12.53
N CYS A 949 11.50 30.97 11.97
CA CYS A 949 10.06 31.14 12.04
C CYS A 949 9.57 31.04 13.48
N ASN A 950 8.80 32.04 13.90
CA ASN A 950 8.21 32.12 15.23
C ASN A 950 7.22 30.98 15.57
N SER A 951 6.63 30.34 14.55
CA SER A 951 5.54 29.37 14.74
C SER A 951 5.94 27.92 14.46
N CYS A 952 6.96 27.69 13.62
CA CYS A 952 7.38 26.32 13.27
C CYS A 952 8.87 26.08 13.41
N PHE A 953 9.62 27.06 13.93
CA PHE A 953 11.06 27.00 14.23
C PHE A 953 11.96 26.61 13.05
N ARG A 954 11.43 26.58 11.81
CA ARG A 954 12.23 26.39 10.60
C ARG A 954 13.15 27.59 10.36
N ARG A 955 14.35 27.28 9.88
CA ARG A 955 15.38 28.26 9.52
C ARG A 955 15.27 28.66 8.06
N TYR A 956 15.53 29.93 7.79
CA TYR A 956 15.51 30.55 6.47
C TYR A 956 16.79 31.35 6.25
N GLU A 957 17.15 31.59 5.00
CA GLU A 957 18.31 32.42 4.68
C GLU A 957 18.02 33.90 5.03
N ASP A 958 19.06 34.68 5.30
CA ASP A 958 18.92 36.07 5.78
C ASP A 958 18.10 37.00 4.87
N LYS A 959 17.98 36.66 3.59
CA LYS A 959 17.19 37.39 2.59
C LYS A 959 15.68 37.15 2.68
N ASP A 960 15.26 36.08 3.36
CA ASP A 960 13.86 35.69 3.44
C ASP A 960 13.16 36.50 4.54
N GLN A 961 12.01 37.09 4.20
CA GLN A 961 11.23 37.90 5.16
C GLN A 961 10.05 37.13 5.76
N ARG A 962 9.65 35.99 5.17
CA ARG A 962 8.45 35.24 5.53
C ARG A 962 8.67 33.74 5.50
N CYS A 963 7.94 33.02 6.34
CA CYS A 963 7.95 31.56 6.36
C CYS A 963 7.08 31.00 5.23
N THR A 964 7.67 30.25 4.30
CA THR A 964 6.94 29.62 3.19
C THR A 964 5.95 28.54 3.62
N LYS A 965 6.14 27.96 4.82
CA LYS A 965 5.25 26.91 5.37
C LYS A 965 4.05 27.48 6.13
N CYS A 966 4.22 28.58 6.86
CA CYS A 966 3.22 29.11 7.79
C CYS A 966 2.47 30.33 7.24
N GLY A 967 2.79 30.77 6.01
CA GLY A 967 2.13 31.89 5.34
C GLY A 967 2.37 33.25 6.01
N ASP A 968 1.61 34.25 5.58
CA ASP A 968 1.80 35.68 5.88
C ASP A 968 1.67 36.07 7.36
N GLN A 969 1.17 35.17 8.22
CA GLN A 969 0.95 35.44 9.64
C GLN A 969 2.17 35.17 10.54
N SER A 970 3.25 34.61 10.00
CA SER A 970 4.43 34.21 10.80
C SER A 970 5.66 35.04 10.48
N GLN A 971 6.00 35.97 11.39
CA GLN A 971 7.23 36.75 11.32
C GLN A 971 8.45 35.86 11.56
N LEU A 972 9.48 36.04 10.73
CA LEU A 972 10.80 35.45 10.97
C LEU A 972 11.55 36.30 11.99
N LEU A 973 12.04 35.65 13.04
CA LEU A 973 12.83 36.25 14.11
C LEU A 973 14.31 36.21 13.75
N ARG A 974 15.03 37.28 14.08
CA ARG A 974 16.48 37.40 13.89
C ARG A 974 17.12 38.16 15.05
N PRO A 975 18.39 37.89 15.36
CA PRO A 975 19.13 38.76 16.27
C PRO A 975 19.23 40.18 15.69
N LYS A 976 19.16 41.20 16.56
CA LYS A 976 19.22 42.62 16.15
C LYS A 976 20.59 42.99 15.57
N SER A 977 21.64 42.34 16.05
CA SER A 977 23.00 42.39 15.53
C SER A 977 23.75 41.11 15.90
N PHE A 978 24.97 40.93 15.39
CA PHE A 978 25.87 39.84 15.80
C PHE A 978 26.59 40.13 17.13
N GLN A 979 26.18 41.16 17.88
CA GLN A 979 26.67 41.38 19.22
C GLN A 979 26.08 40.33 20.18
N VAL A 980 26.91 39.92 21.14
CA VAL A 980 26.57 38.84 22.09
C VAL A 980 25.27 39.11 22.86
N ALA A 981 25.02 40.36 23.24
CA ALA A 981 23.80 40.74 23.96
C ALA A 981 22.53 40.48 23.12
N ASP A 982 22.55 40.86 21.84
CA ASP A 982 21.42 40.71 20.92
C ASP A 982 21.20 39.25 20.53
N ILE A 983 22.28 38.46 20.36
CA ILE A 983 22.19 37.01 20.15
C ILE A 983 21.57 36.32 21.37
N THR A 984 21.96 36.73 22.58
CA THR A 984 21.43 36.17 23.84
C THR A 984 19.95 36.51 24.02
N GLU A 985 19.54 37.76 23.71
CA GLU A 985 18.13 38.18 23.74
C GLU A 985 17.30 37.36 22.74
N PHE A 986 17.82 37.17 21.52
CA PHE A 986 17.19 36.34 20.49
C PHE A 986 17.04 34.87 20.95
N GLN A 987 18.10 34.27 21.49
CA GLN A 987 18.05 32.89 21.99
C GLN A 987 17.04 32.71 23.12
N LYS A 988 16.98 33.65 24.07
CA LYS A 988 15.97 33.64 25.14
C LYS A 988 14.55 33.73 24.60
N LEU A 989 14.32 34.62 23.63
CA LEU A 989 13.02 34.76 22.98
C LEU A 989 12.55 33.47 22.31
N ILE A 990 13.45 32.75 21.63
CA ILE A 990 13.13 31.46 21.01
C ILE A 990 12.91 30.39 22.10
N ALA A 991 13.78 30.32 23.12
CA ALA A 991 13.65 29.37 24.21
C ALA A 991 12.30 29.51 24.95
N ASP A 992 11.89 30.73 25.28
CA ASP A 992 10.62 30.98 25.97
C ASP A 992 9.40 30.54 25.15
N LYS A 993 9.50 30.58 23.83
CA LYS A 993 8.44 30.13 22.93
C LYS A 993 8.44 28.61 22.79
N LEU A 994 9.62 28.02 22.59
CA LEU A 994 9.79 26.57 22.51
C LEU A 994 9.36 25.89 23.81
N LYS A 995 9.57 26.52 24.97
CA LYS A 995 9.15 26.00 26.28
C LYS A 995 7.68 25.60 26.36
N LYS A 996 6.81 26.19 25.54
CA LYS A 996 5.37 25.84 25.46
C LYS A 996 5.10 24.53 24.71
N GLU A 997 6.02 24.12 23.84
CA GLU A 997 5.90 22.92 22.99
C GLU A 997 6.83 21.79 23.48
N TYR A 998 8.02 22.12 23.96
CA TYR A 998 9.03 21.15 24.40
C TYR A 998 9.93 21.73 25.50
N VAL A 999 10.16 20.96 26.58
CA VAL A 999 10.97 21.39 27.72
C VAL A 999 12.29 20.60 27.79
N TRP A 1000 13.40 21.28 27.53
CA TRP A 1000 14.75 20.78 27.80
C TRP A 1000 14.97 20.41 29.28
N THR A 1001 15.45 19.19 29.49
CA THR A 1001 15.94 18.63 30.74
C THR A 1001 17.43 18.29 30.62
N ALA A 1002 18.09 18.01 31.74
CA ALA A 1002 19.49 17.55 31.74
C ALA A 1002 19.71 16.28 30.89
N ASP A 1003 18.75 15.36 30.92
CA ASP A 1003 18.78 14.12 30.14
C ASP A 1003 18.72 14.40 28.62
N ASN A 1004 17.72 15.18 28.18
CA ASN A 1004 17.55 15.51 26.76
C ASN A 1004 18.70 16.37 26.23
N TYR A 1005 19.25 17.26 27.05
CA TYR A 1005 20.44 18.05 26.71
C TYR A 1005 21.65 17.17 26.40
N ILE A 1006 21.94 16.19 27.25
CA ILE A 1006 23.08 15.29 27.04
C ILE A 1006 22.86 14.34 25.87
N LYS A 1007 21.64 13.83 25.69
CA LYS A 1007 21.28 13.06 24.48
C LYS A 1007 21.52 13.89 23.21
N ALA A 1008 21.13 15.17 23.20
CA ALA A 1008 21.36 16.07 22.07
C ALA A 1008 22.86 16.30 21.79
N LEU A 1009 23.70 16.38 22.82
CA LEU A 1009 25.16 16.47 22.64
C LEU A 1009 25.77 15.20 22.03
N LEU A 1010 25.26 14.01 22.39
CA LEU A 1010 25.69 12.74 21.78
C LEU A 1010 25.20 12.59 20.34
N ILE A 1011 23.98 13.07 20.04
CA ILE A 1011 23.45 13.16 18.67
C ILE A 1011 24.32 14.10 17.83
N TYR A 1012 24.65 15.28 18.38
CA TYR A 1012 25.54 16.24 17.73
C TYR A 1012 26.89 15.60 17.40
N LEU A 1013 27.51 14.87 18.33
CA LEU A 1013 28.75 14.15 18.07
C LEU A 1013 28.62 13.14 16.90
N ARG A 1014 27.53 12.35 16.85
CA ARG A 1014 27.29 11.43 15.72
C ARG A 1014 27.13 12.17 14.39
N ILE A 1015 26.43 13.30 14.37
CA ILE A 1015 26.24 14.13 13.18
C ILE A 1015 27.59 14.69 12.70
N GLN A 1016 28.42 15.21 13.61
CA GLN A 1016 29.76 15.70 13.27
C GLN A 1016 30.66 14.57 12.72
N CYS A 1017 30.50 13.35 13.23
CA CYS A 1017 31.15 12.15 12.70
C CYS A 1017 30.53 11.63 11.39
N ARG A 1018 29.54 12.32 10.79
CA ARG A 1018 28.78 11.89 9.60
C ARG A 1018 28.17 10.49 9.72
N LEU A 1019 27.79 10.12 10.95
CA LEU A 1019 27.09 8.87 11.22
C LEU A 1019 25.58 9.09 11.12
N PRO A 1020 24.81 8.17 10.49
CA PRO A 1020 23.36 8.27 10.43
C PRO A 1020 22.74 8.29 11.83
N VAL A 1021 21.74 9.15 12.02
CA VAL A 1021 20.94 9.23 13.25
C VAL A 1021 19.46 9.14 12.86
N ILE A 1022 18.71 8.29 13.56
CA ILE A 1022 17.25 8.24 13.47
C ILE A 1022 16.72 8.79 14.79
N LEU A 1023 15.93 9.85 14.72
CA LEU A 1023 15.23 10.43 15.87
C LEU A 1023 13.77 9.97 15.81
N ILE A 1024 13.25 9.47 16.93
CA ILE A 1024 11.88 8.97 17.06
C ILE A 1024 11.27 9.62 18.30
N GLY A 1025 10.13 10.32 18.15
CA GLY A 1025 9.43 11.01 19.24
C GLY A 1025 9.56 12.54 19.20
N GLU A 1026 9.39 13.19 20.35
CA GLU A 1026 9.37 14.67 20.51
C GLU A 1026 10.76 15.33 20.49
N THR A 1027 11.86 14.56 20.55
CA THR A 1027 13.26 15.04 20.59
C THR A 1027 13.86 15.08 19.18
#